data_AF-A0A7R7BCK2-F1
#
_entry.id   AF-A0A7R7BCK2-F1
#
_cell.length_a   1.000
_cell.length_b   1.000
_cell.length_c   1.000
_cell.angle_alpha   90.00
_cell.angle_beta   90.00
_cell.angle_gamma   90.00
#
_symmetry.space_group_name_H-M   'P 1'
#
loop_
_entity.id
_entity.type
_entity.pdbx_description
1 polymer ?
#
loop_
_entity_poly.entity_id
_entity_poly.type
_entity_poly.pdbx_seq_one_letter_code
_entity_poly.pdbx_strand_id
1 'polypeptide(L)'
;MMPGPVSAAQDPPDGQAPLRRPETVLRLERMGSFHQTRLSFMRVLLRRLAREGWQFATVLFDIDARGKGVAIYEARGNGRVYSLVAFGHDLDPAKRTDRVIAEEWDATFALHDGVVSRADIERLSRNVPKQEAGRCTCAELVLARANRSVRLFDHVVATLADGRQPAAQDLDAVGYLMRTTAVYGSGKFGLADREKIATRPEFSGPFAAEMLTVWLIRAFTIDLVEHMAKLKSPKTAIAFDRALCRRLGVGNSTGLGMAPFVVNHPSLFHRWIHARETALARVRSVKHASAEAIATFRDRLARGMRQVAAWRVDDLIQGARIAGLARDLSSLADHIEKLDLAASFGWDRLVRFAAEQLGTEAQEFLLTLLLEPYGDLVDDLAETMGGEEANDLRIDGAATVGSLRNELERFYRHALDTDFERPDAQARFWYVSEEKLEPRLGERASEDGAEREQPLAVARDVSRLHRALRAEAADTSVAAFLSAHPEHRHVVRRVQLTARRPYAEIRDNLISARMRPIDILRCKLSFFGATDFDPRSDRWVRISMFKHAPFPDELHAMAPDDWAIPPLEHSNNALPQMSVQSWTPARGTDQPAGSSLNEIEAQVKKAARGAGLPWGLAEEAGRGGRALAGASPRHLEALADALEALKAGRHSWRFDASGTSLHALDDKPLSALAVAPAVSDRSRGMEAGAMLSIDAPVAAACLLAPTLADISRRSGRRVLVSLAGRQISIGPDIAKAATALEQVPGDTRKQTVAEISLSSEPASDSAAAACDHQGIHIPQGLWQRFGALAALTYVPASEISRLAGAGAGLSDND
;
A
#
# COMPACT_ATOMS: atom_id res chain seq x y z
N MET A 1 -40.72 -2.74 -2.12
CA MET A 1 -41.08 -1.76 -1.07
C MET A 1 -39.97 -0.72 -1.02
N MET A 2 -40.28 0.53 -1.32
CA MET A 2 -39.38 1.66 -1.09
C MET A 2 -39.04 1.73 0.41
N PRO A 3 -37.79 1.99 0.81
CA PRO A 3 -37.51 2.28 2.22
C PRO A 3 -38.13 3.65 2.56
N GLY A 4 -38.99 3.66 3.57
CA GLY A 4 -39.65 4.87 4.06
C GLY A 4 -38.69 5.88 4.71
N PRO A 5 -39.16 7.10 4.98
CA PRO A 5 -38.35 8.17 5.57
C PRO A 5 -37.91 7.80 6.99
N VAL A 6 -36.65 8.11 7.31
CA VAL A 6 -36.08 7.93 8.65
C VAL A 6 -36.78 8.88 9.62
N SER A 7 -37.41 8.30 10.64
CA SER A 7 -38.15 8.97 11.71
C SER A 7 -37.29 9.96 12.51
N ALA A 8 -37.95 11.02 12.99
CA ALA A 8 -37.42 12.11 13.79
C ALA A 8 -36.79 11.68 15.13
N ALA A 9 -35.75 12.44 15.50
CA ALA A 9 -35.24 12.78 16.83
C ALA A 9 -35.05 11.66 17.87
N GLN A 10 -33.81 11.14 17.95
CA GLN A 10 -33.21 10.75 19.22
C GLN A 10 -31.76 11.26 19.29
N ASP A 11 -31.37 11.80 20.45
CA ASP A 11 -29.98 12.04 20.82
C ASP A 11 -29.21 10.69 20.82
N PRO A 12 -27.89 10.67 20.56
CA PRO A 12 -27.12 9.43 20.57
C PRO A 12 -27.33 8.69 21.92
N PRO A 13 -27.85 7.45 21.91
CA PRO A 13 -28.44 6.83 23.11
C PRO A 13 -27.44 6.55 24.25
N ASP A 14 -26.12 6.64 23.99
CA ASP A 14 -25.06 6.39 24.99
C ASP A 14 -23.98 7.49 25.04
N GLY A 15 -24.27 8.70 24.53
CA GLY A 15 -23.29 9.80 24.50
C GLY A 15 -22.15 9.64 23.47
N GLN A 16 -22.09 8.53 22.73
CA GLN A 16 -21.20 8.35 21.58
C GLN A 16 -21.99 8.18 20.28
N ALA A 17 -21.68 9.01 19.28
CA ALA A 17 -22.25 8.88 17.95
C ALA A 17 -21.78 7.58 17.27
N PRO A 18 -22.64 6.85 16.54
CA PRO A 18 -22.24 5.61 15.89
C PRO A 18 -21.32 5.89 14.70
N LEU A 19 -20.41 4.94 14.44
CA LEU A 19 -19.64 4.93 13.19
C LEU A 19 -20.58 4.80 11.99
N ARG A 20 -20.27 5.46 10.87
CA ARG A 20 -21.05 5.29 9.64
C ARG A 20 -20.88 3.87 9.12
N ARG A 21 -21.97 3.25 8.68
CA ARG A 21 -21.94 1.85 8.24
C ARG A 21 -21.01 1.65 7.02
N PRO A 22 -20.30 0.51 6.91
CA PRO A 22 -19.45 0.22 5.74
C PRO A 22 -20.16 0.34 4.39
N GLU A 23 -21.45 0.00 4.33
CA GLU A 23 -22.27 0.09 3.11
C GLU A 23 -22.46 1.53 2.61
N THR A 24 -22.30 2.50 3.50
CA THR A 24 -22.31 3.94 3.16
C THR A 24 -20.91 4.42 2.79
N VAL A 25 -19.89 4.09 3.60
CA VAL A 25 -18.53 4.65 3.49
C VAL A 25 -17.75 4.06 2.31
N LEU A 26 -17.88 2.75 2.07
CA LEU A 26 -17.03 2.01 1.14
C LEU A 26 -17.65 1.84 -0.26
N ARG A 27 -18.44 2.84 -0.67
CA ARG A 27 -18.93 2.99 -2.06
C ARG A 27 -17.91 3.80 -2.84
N LEU A 28 -17.60 3.38 -4.08
CA LEU A 28 -16.57 4.01 -4.91
C LEU A 28 -16.80 5.51 -5.06
N GLU A 29 -18.04 5.95 -5.31
CA GLU A 29 -18.36 7.37 -5.42
C GLU A 29 -17.95 8.19 -4.18
N ARG A 30 -18.24 7.66 -2.98
CA ARG A 30 -17.90 8.33 -1.71
C ARG A 30 -16.41 8.25 -1.40
N MET A 31 -15.79 7.10 -1.62
CA MET A 31 -14.34 6.92 -1.52
C MET A 31 -13.59 7.89 -2.44
N GLY A 32 -14.08 8.05 -3.67
CA GLY A 32 -13.62 9.00 -4.67
C GLY A 32 -14.00 10.46 -4.38
N SER A 33 -14.57 10.74 -3.21
CA SER A 33 -14.87 12.06 -2.68
C SER A 33 -14.05 12.38 -1.43
N PHE A 34 -13.13 11.50 -1.01
CA PHE A 34 -12.32 11.76 0.18
C PHE A 34 -11.32 12.90 -0.05
N HIS A 35 -11.03 13.60 1.04
CA HIS A 35 -10.05 14.66 1.16
C HIS A 35 -9.08 14.34 2.30
N GLN A 36 -7.92 14.99 2.30
CA GLN A 36 -6.96 14.89 3.40
C GLN A 36 -7.61 15.27 4.75
N THR A 37 -7.13 14.69 5.84
CA THR A 37 -7.58 15.01 7.21
C THR A 37 -6.38 15.08 8.15
N ARG A 38 -6.61 15.41 9.43
CA ARG A 38 -5.56 15.31 10.46
C ARG A 38 -4.84 13.95 10.50
N LEU A 39 -5.52 12.88 10.07
CA LEU A 39 -4.96 11.53 10.04
C LEU A 39 -4.11 11.24 8.80
N SER A 40 -4.02 12.15 7.85
CA SER A 40 -3.23 11.93 6.64
C SER A 40 -1.73 11.77 6.95
N PHE A 41 -1.07 10.83 6.28
CA PHE A 41 0.27 10.36 6.63
C PHE A 41 1.34 11.45 6.56
N MET A 42 1.26 12.35 5.57
CA MET A 42 2.16 13.52 5.48
C MET A 42 2.05 14.41 6.72
N ARG A 43 0.82 14.67 7.18
CA ARG A 43 0.55 15.49 8.36
C ARG A 43 1.02 14.80 9.63
N VAL A 44 0.66 13.53 9.80
CA VAL A 44 1.11 12.70 10.94
C VAL A 44 2.64 12.67 11.04
N LEU A 45 3.34 12.50 9.91
CA LEU A 45 4.80 12.52 9.87
C LEU A 45 5.35 13.88 10.34
N LEU A 46 4.93 14.99 9.73
CA LEU A 46 5.47 16.31 10.08
C LEU A 46 5.14 16.69 11.53
N ARG A 47 3.93 16.42 12.02
CA ARG A 47 3.56 16.62 13.43
C ARG A 47 4.49 15.85 14.37
N ARG A 48 4.80 14.60 14.02
CA ARG A 48 5.72 13.76 14.80
C ARG A 48 7.14 14.31 14.79
N LEU A 49 7.69 14.63 13.61
CA LEU A 49 9.05 15.14 13.47
C LEU A 49 9.24 16.46 14.24
N ALA A 50 8.23 17.36 14.19
CA ALA A 50 8.22 18.59 14.96
C ALA A 50 8.19 18.32 16.48
N ARG A 51 7.23 17.50 16.94
CA ARG A 51 7.07 17.15 18.37
C ARG A 51 8.31 16.49 18.96
N GLU A 52 8.99 15.64 18.19
CA GLU A 52 10.18 14.92 18.61
C GLU A 52 11.48 15.71 18.37
N GLY A 53 11.39 16.96 17.88
CA GLY A 53 12.54 17.86 17.75
C GLY A 53 13.57 17.44 16.69
N TRP A 54 13.15 16.73 15.64
CA TRP A 54 14.05 16.27 14.57
C TRP A 54 14.76 17.44 13.89
N GLN A 55 16.03 17.26 13.59
CA GLN A 55 16.90 18.25 12.96
C GLN A 55 17.21 17.87 11.52
N PHE A 56 17.37 18.87 10.66
CA PHE A 56 17.58 18.68 9.24
C PHE A 56 18.76 19.49 8.75
N ALA A 57 19.58 18.89 7.88
CA ALA A 57 20.75 19.57 7.31
C ALA A 57 21.03 19.12 5.88
N THR A 58 21.43 20.06 5.03
CA THR A 58 22.07 19.76 3.75
C THR A 58 23.56 19.60 3.99
N VAL A 59 24.07 18.37 3.87
CA VAL A 59 25.48 18.06 4.21
C VAL A 59 26.40 18.01 2.99
N LEU A 60 25.83 17.85 1.79
CA LEU A 60 26.53 17.93 0.52
C LEU A 60 25.61 18.55 -0.52
N PHE A 61 26.14 19.48 -1.31
CA PHE A 61 25.46 20.01 -2.49
C PHE A 61 26.50 20.28 -3.59
N ASP A 62 26.78 19.25 -4.39
CA ASP A 62 27.75 19.27 -5.49
C ASP A 62 27.01 19.04 -6.81
N ILE A 63 26.39 20.10 -7.32
CA ILE A 63 25.59 20.08 -8.54
C ILE A 63 26.07 21.19 -9.48
N ASP A 64 26.25 20.85 -10.76
CA ASP A 64 26.72 21.77 -11.79
C ASP A 64 25.61 22.69 -12.33
N ALA A 65 25.96 23.61 -13.22
CA ALA A 65 25.02 24.56 -13.82
C ALA A 65 23.95 23.92 -14.73
N ARG A 66 24.08 22.63 -15.08
CA ARG A 66 23.07 21.86 -15.82
C ARG A 66 22.12 21.10 -14.88
N GLY A 67 22.38 21.18 -13.57
CA GLY A 67 21.65 20.41 -12.57
C GLY A 67 22.12 18.96 -12.47
N LYS A 68 23.32 18.65 -12.95
CA LYS A 68 23.94 17.32 -12.84
C LYS A 68 24.85 17.26 -11.61
N GLY A 69 24.73 16.22 -10.79
CA GLY A 69 25.57 16.02 -9.62
C GLY A 69 24.87 15.29 -8.48
N VAL A 70 25.31 15.54 -7.25
CA VAL A 70 24.79 14.90 -6.04
C VAL A 70 24.53 15.92 -4.92
N ALA A 71 23.40 15.76 -4.24
CA ALA A 71 23.09 16.44 -2.99
C ALA A 71 22.69 15.44 -1.90
N ILE A 72 22.97 15.76 -0.64
CA ILE A 72 22.64 14.90 0.51
C ILE A 72 21.96 15.73 1.60
N TYR A 73 20.79 15.26 2.02
CA TYR A 73 20.00 15.81 3.11
C TYR A 73 19.92 14.81 4.24
N GLU A 74 20.16 15.22 5.47
CA GLU A 74 20.07 14.36 6.64
C GLU A 74 18.94 14.80 7.56
N ALA A 75 18.15 13.83 8.02
CA ALA A 75 17.18 13.95 9.10
C ALA A 75 17.74 13.24 10.34
N ARG A 76 17.87 13.96 11.46
CA ARG A 76 18.52 13.49 12.69
C ARG A 76 17.58 13.60 13.88
N GLY A 77 17.37 12.52 14.60
CA GLY A 77 16.48 12.47 15.76
C GLY A 77 16.47 11.09 16.41
N ASN A 78 16.17 11.04 17.71
CA ASN A 78 16.08 9.80 18.49
C ASN A 78 17.30 8.85 18.33
N GLY A 79 18.51 9.42 18.21
CA GLY A 79 19.74 8.66 18.02
C GLY A 79 19.91 8.02 16.64
N ARG A 80 19.10 8.40 15.64
CA ARG A 80 19.15 7.89 14.27
C ARG A 80 19.43 9.01 13.26
N VAL A 81 19.91 8.61 12.09
CA VAL A 81 20.14 9.48 10.94
C VAL A 81 19.52 8.82 9.71
N TYR A 82 18.75 9.58 8.95
CA TYR A 82 18.25 9.18 7.63
C TYR A 82 18.76 10.16 6.59
N SER A 83 19.40 9.65 5.53
CA SER A 83 20.03 10.48 4.51
C SER A 83 19.34 10.33 3.16
N LEU A 84 18.73 11.39 2.64
CA LEU A 84 18.31 11.42 1.24
C LEU A 84 19.52 11.73 0.36
N VAL A 85 19.90 10.79 -0.49
CA VAL A 85 20.88 11.00 -1.56
C VAL A 85 20.13 11.34 -2.85
N ALA A 86 20.31 12.55 -3.34
CA ALA A 86 19.68 13.06 -4.56
C ALA A 86 20.71 13.13 -5.69
N PHE A 87 20.48 12.43 -6.80
CA PHE A 87 21.27 12.52 -8.01
C PHE A 87 20.52 13.34 -9.05
N GLY A 88 21.11 14.47 -9.46
CA GLY A 88 20.64 15.25 -10.60
C GLY A 88 21.30 14.77 -11.89
N HIS A 89 20.52 14.73 -12.97
CA HIS A 89 20.97 14.29 -14.29
C HIS A 89 20.76 15.39 -15.33
N ASP A 90 21.59 15.36 -16.38
CA ASP A 90 21.39 16.16 -17.58
C ASP A 90 20.59 15.32 -18.57
N LEU A 91 19.30 15.63 -18.70
CA LEU A 91 18.36 14.87 -19.52
C LEU A 91 17.89 15.72 -20.70
N ASP A 92 17.99 15.15 -21.90
CA ASP A 92 17.44 15.73 -23.12
C ASP A 92 15.92 15.96 -22.94
N PRO A 93 15.41 17.18 -23.18
CA PRO A 93 13.97 17.47 -23.12
C PRO A 93 13.10 16.47 -23.90
N ALA A 94 13.58 15.92 -25.02
CA ALA A 94 12.82 14.97 -25.84
C ALA A 94 12.63 13.60 -25.16
N LYS A 95 13.45 13.27 -24.16
CA LYS A 95 13.36 12.02 -23.39
C LYS A 95 12.53 12.13 -22.12
N ARG A 96 12.09 13.35 -21.76
CA ARG A 96 11.25 13.56 -20.58
C ARG A 96 9.87 12.99 -20.82
N THR A 97 9.49 12.03 -19.99
CA THR A 97 8.14 11.48 -20.00
C THR A 97 7.73 11.06 -18.60
N ASP A 98 6.47 11.30 -18.25
CA ASP A 98 5.91 10.86 -16.96
C ASP A 98 5.48 9.40 -16.96
N ARG A 99 5.77 8.71 -18.06
CA ARG A 99 5.49 7.29 -18.20
C ARG A 99 6.40 6.52 -17.25
N VAL A 100 5.82 5.53 -16.58
CA VAL A 100 6.54 4.58 -15.73
C VAL A 100 7.64 3.81 -16.49
N ILE A 101 7.55 3.76 -17.82
CA ILE A 101 8.54 3.12 -18.71
C ILE A 101 9.67 4.01 -19.18
N ALA A 102 9.77 5.25 -18.68
CA ALA A 102 10.99 6.01 -18.88
C ALA A 102 12.20 5.18 -18.42
N GLU A 103 13.34 5.36 -19.09
CA GLU A 103 14.62 4.79 -18.66
C GLU A 103 15.54 5.85 -18.05
N GLU A 104 15.18 7.14 -18.21
CA GLU A 104 15.96 8.29 -17.77
C GLU A 104 15.04 9.34 -17.12
N TRP A 105 15.55 10.05 -16.11
CA TRP A 105 14.83 11.08 -15.34
C TRP A 105 15.74 12.24 -15.01
N ASP A 106 15.19 13.43 -14.79
CA ASP A 106 15.99 14.60 -14.38
C ASP A 106 16.62 14.43 -12.98
N ALA A 107 15.98 13.65 -12.11
CA ALA A 107 16.54 13.32 -10.79
C ALA A 107 16.11 11.94 -10.28
N THR A 108 17.01 11.30 -9.54
CA THR A 108 16.76 10.01 -8.87
C THR A 108 17.27 10.03 -7.44
N PHE A 109 16.59 9.34 -6.54
CA PHE A 109 16.76 9.50 -5.09
C PHE A 109 16.82 8.16 -4.37
N ALA A 110 17.60 8.11 -3.28
CA ALA A 110 17.57 7.03 -2.31
C ALA A 110 17.51 7.59 -0.88
N LEU A 111 16.56 7.12 -0.07
CA LEU A 111 16.57 7.36 1.39
C LEU A 111 17.38 6.24 2.05
N HIS A 112 18.54 6.59 2.60
CA HIS A 112 19.48 5.70 3.23
C HIS A 112 19.34 5.73 4.77
N ASP A 113 19.43 4.56 5.39
CA ASP A 113 19.38 4.32 6.83
C ASP A 113 20.77 4.49 7.46
N GLY A 114 21.12 5.74 7.76
CA GLY A 114 22.41 6.10 8.34
C GLY A 114 23.04 7.33 7.70
N VAL A 115 24.28 7.60 8.09
CA VAL A 115 25.14 8.62 7.46
C VAL A 115 25.76 8.01 6.20
N VAL A 116 25.69 8.73 5.08
CA VAL A 116 26.16 8.25 3.78
C VAL A 116 27.66 8.47 3.63
N SER A 117 28.41 7.41 3.31
CA SER A 117 29.84 7.50 3.01
C SER A 117 30.11 7.81 1.53
N ARG A 118 31.35 8.17 1.18
CA ARG A 118 31.74 8.34 -0.23
C ARG A 118 31.57 7.05 -1.05
N ALA A 119 31.82 5.88 -0.44
CA ALA A 119 31.61 4.59 -1.08
C ALA A 119 30.13 4.31 -1.35
N ASP A 120 29.24 4.73 -0.43
CA ASP A 120 27.79 4.65 -0.65
C ASP A 120 27.36 5.53 -1.83
N ILE A 121 27.84 6.77 -1.93
CA ILE A 121 27.54 7.66 -3.06
C ILE A 121 27.95 7.01 -4.38
N GLU A 122 29.16 6.44 -4.46
CA GLU A 122 29.67 5.77 -5.66
C GLU A 122 28.89 4.49 -6.02
N ARG A 123 28.46 3.72 -5.02
CA ARG A 123 27.60 2.55 -5.23
C ARG A 123 26.20 2.97 -5.70
N LEU A 124 25.61 3.96 -5.06
CA LEU A 124 24.27 4.44 -5.34
C LEU A 124 24.19 5.12 -6.70
N SER A 125 25.19 5.91 -7.10
CA SER A 125 25.21 6.57 -8.41
C SER A 125 25.20 5.58 -9.59
N ARG A 126 25.74 4.36 -9.39
CA ARG A 126 25.75 3.30 -10.41
C ARG A 126 24.46 2.48 -10.50
N ASN A 127 23.60 2.55 -9.47
CA ASN A 127 22.45 1.65 -9.33
C ASN A 127 21.11 2.39 -9.25
N VAL A 128 21.02 3.48 -8.50
CA VAL A 128 19.79 4.25 -8.29
C VAL A 128 19.23 4.77 -9.62
N PRO A 129 20.03 5.30 -10.57
CA PRO A 129 19.50 5.74 -11.86
C PRO A 129 18.92 4.61 -12.72
N LYS A 130 19.38 3.36 -12.53
CA LYS A 130 18.95 2.20 -13.33
C LYS A 130 17.57 1.65 -12.93
N GLN A 131 17.07 2.03 -11.75
CA GLN A 131 15.75 1.63 -11.24
C GLN A 131 15.53 0.11 -11.32
N GLU A 132 14.62 -0.36 -12.18
CA GLU A 132 14.30 -1.78 -12.38
C GLU A 132 15.52 -2.65 -12.77
N ALA A 133 16.51 -2.07 -13.47
CA ALA A 133 17.76 -2.73 -13.83
C ALA A 133 18.89 -2.56 -12.78
N GLY A 134 18.65 -1.73 -11.76
CA GLY A 134 19.56 -1.49 -10.65
C GLY A 134 19.25 -2.38 -9.45
N ARG A 135 20.23 -2.51 -8.54
CA ARG A 135 20.04 -3.16 -7.24
C ARG A 135 20.63 -2.32 -6.13
N CYS A 136 19.86 -2.16 -5.06
CA CYS A 136 20.27 -1.52 -3.81
C CYS A 136 20.51 -2.57 -2.73
N THR A 137 20.82 -2.11 -1.52
CA THR A 137 20.95 -2.98 -0.34
C THR A 137 19.86 -2.66 0.66
N CYS A 138 19.79 -3.43 1.75
CA CYS A 138 18.85 -3.14 2.81
C CYS A 138 19.20 -1.85 3.58
N ALA A 139 20.34 -1.20 3.31
CA ALA A 139 20.67 0.11 3.83
C ALA A 139 19.78 1.21 3.22
N GLU A 140 19.22 1.00 2.02
CA GLU A 140 18.28 1.93 1.42
C GLU A 140 16.83 1.53 1.75
N LEU A 141 16.05 2.48 2.26
CA LEU A 141 14.66 2.31 2.67
C LEU A 141 13.69 2.61 1.52
N VAL A 142 13.98 3.66 0.76
CA VAL A 142 13.10 4.18 -0.30
C VAL A 142 13.94 4.55 -1.52
N LEU A 143 13.44 4.24 -2.71
CA LEU A 143 13.91 4.77 -3.98
C LEU A 143 12.83 5.64 -4.61
N ALA A 144 13.22 6.76 -5.21
CA ALA A 144 12.31 7.58 -5.96
C ALA A 144 12.97 8.13 -7.23
N ARG A 145 12.14 8.60 -8.15
CA ARG A 145 12.54 9.21 -9.41
C ARG A 145 11.57 10.30 -9.81
N ALA A 146 12.07 11.36 -10.44
CA ALA A 146 11.29 12.54 -10.72
C ALA A 146 11.79 13.32 -11.95
N ASN A 147 10.86 14.01 -12.61
CA ASN A 147 11.13 14.90 -13.74
C ASN A 147 10.80 16.35 -13.38
N ARG A 148 11.49 17.29 -14.02
CA ARG A 148 11.23 18.73 -13.88
C ARG A 148 9.95 19.10 -14.62
N SER A 149 9.16 20.02 -14.05
CA SER A 149 8.14 20.76 -14.80
C SER A 149 8.85 21.85 -15.61
N VAL A 150 9.40 21.46 -16.77
CA VAL A 150 10.48 22.20 -17.48
C VAL A 150 10.16 23.68 -17.64
N ARG A 151 8.97 24.03 -18.15
CA ARG A 151 8.61 25.42 -18.43
C ARG A 151 8.62 26.28 -17.17
N LEU A 152 8.01 25.80 -16.09
CA LEU A 152 7.97 26.55 -14.83
C LEU A 152 9.34 26.54 -14.14
N PHE A 153 10.05 25.42 -14.17
CA PHE A 153 11.39 25.30 -13.61
C PHE A 153 12.36 26.31 -14.23
N ASP A 154 12.45 26.35 -15.55
CA ASP A 154 13.34 27.27 -16.27
C ASP A 154 12.93 28.73 -16.07
N HIS A 155 11.62 29.01 -16.04
CA HIS A 155 11.09 30.34 -15.74
C HIS A 155 11.49 30.83 -14.34
N VAL A 156 11.38 29.97 -13.32
CA VAL A 156 11.79 30.31 -11.94
C VAL A 156 13.29 30.55 -11.87
N VAL A 157 14.12 29.66 -12.43
CA VAL A 157 15.59 29.83 -12.47
C VAL A 157 15.97 31.15 -13.14
N ALA A 158 15.38 31.46 -14.29
CA ALA A 158 15.65 32.71 -15.01
C ALA A 158 15.22 33.94 -14.21
N THR A 159 14.02 33.91 -13.62
CA THR A 159 13.47 35.04 -12.87
C THR A 159 14.30 35.34 -11.62
N LEU A 160 14.69 34.31 -10.87
CA LEU A 160 15.57 34.46 -9.71
C LEU A 160 16.96 34.96 -10.11
N ALA A 161 17.54 34.45 -11.21
CA ALA A 161 18.83 34.89 -11.74
C ALA A 161 18.83 36.37 -12.15
N ASP A 162 17.69 36.87 -12.65
CA ASP A 162 17.48 38.28 -13.00
C ASP A 162 17.25 39.19 -11.76
N GLY A 163 17.27 38.64 -10.55
CA GLY A 163 17.04 39.38 -9.31
C GLY A 163 15.57 39.72 -9.05
N ARG A 164 14.64 38.92 -9.58
CA ARG A 164 13.19 39.09 -9.39
C ARG A 164 12.57 37.82 -8.80
N GLN A 165 11.40 37.96 -8.18
CA GLN A 165 10.59 36.82 -7.73
C GLN A 165 9.60 36.39 -8.83
N PRO A 166 9.30 35.09 -8.98
CA PRO A 166 8.24 34.63 -9.88
C PRO A 166 6.86 35.07 -9.38
N ALA A 167 5.89 35.21 -10.28
CA ALA A 167 4.53 35.59 -9.89
C ALA A 167 3.82 34.40 -9.21
N ALA A 168 3.06 34.68 -8.14
CA ALA A 168 2.32 33.64 -7.40
C ALA A 168 1.34 32.85 -8.28
N GLN A 169 0.74 33.51 -9.28
CA GLN A 169 -0.21 32.90 -10.21
C GLN A 169 0.43 31.83 -11.09
N ASP A 170 1.66 32.04 -11.55
CA ASP A 170 2.41 31.07 -12.36
C ASP A 170 2.74 29.82 -11.52
N LEU A 171 3.10 30.02 -10.24
CA LEU A 171 3.35 28.92 -9.31
C LEU A 171 2.07 28.13 -9.01
N ASP A 172 0.93 28.81 -8.86
CA ASP A 172 -0.36 28.16 -8.54
C ASP A 172 -0.91 27.34 -9.70
N ALA A 173 -0.70 27.80 -10.93
CA ALA A 173 -1.21 27.15 -12.13
C ALA A 173 -0.65 25.73 -12.30
N VAL A 174 0.60 25.49 -11.89
CA VAL A 174 1.25 24.17 -11.95
C VAL A 174 1.31 23.51 -10.57
N GLY A 175 1.68 24.26 -9.53
CA GLY A 175 1.71 23.80 -8.14
C GLY A 175 2.94 22.99 -7.74
N TYR A 176 3.90 22.74 -8.64
CA TYR A 176 5.16 22.04 -8.36
C TYR A 176 6.22 22.34 -9.43
N LEU A 177 7.50 22.23 -9.07
CA LEU A 177 8.64 22.36 -9.99
C LEU A 177 9.22 21.01 -10.42
N MET A 178 8.93 19.96 -9.64
CA MET A 178 9.36 18.60 -9.92
C MET A 178 8.21 17.63 -9.60
N ARG A 179 8.07 16.60 -10.43
CA ARG A 179 7.04 15.58 -10.31
C ARG A 179 7.66 14.20 -10.16
N THR A 180 7.32 13.52 -9.08
CA THR A 180 7.70 12.13 -8.88
C THR A 180 6.90 11.22 -9.82
N THR A 181 7.59 10.29 -10.48
CA THR A 181 6.97 9.27 -11.34
C THR A 181 6.92 7.90 -10.66
N ALA A 182 7.77 7.67 -9.65
CA ALA A 182 7.65 6.54 -8.75
C ALA A 182 8.32 6.80 -7.39
N VAL A 183 7.77 6.17 -6.36
CA VAL A 183 8.33 6.09 -5.01
C VAL A 183 8.15 4.64 -4.55
N TYR A 184 9.26 3.95 -4.32
CA TYR A 184 9.33 2.52 -4.03
C TYR A 184 9.95 2.28 -2.66
N GLY A 185 9.38 1.35 -1.91
CA GLY A 185 9.93 0.88 -0.63
C GLY A 185 9.63 -0.61 -0.46
N SER A 186 9.67 -1.07 0.79
CA SER A 186 9.24 -2.42 1.18
C SER A 186 9.90 -3.53 0.34
N GLY A 187 11.23 -3.52 0.25
CA GLY A 187 12.00 -4.60 -0.37
C GLY A 187 12.22 -4.52 -1.88
N LYS A 188 11.49 -3.68 -2.63
CA LYS A 188 11.65 -3.63 -4.09
C LYS A 188 13.10 -3.27 -4.47
N PHE A 189 13.68 -3.92 -5.47
CA PHE A 189 15.07 -3.67 -5.93
C PHE A 189 16.17 -3.98 -4.91
N GLY A 190 15.89 -4.85 -3.94
CA GLY A 190 16.82 -5.17 -2.84
C GLY A 190 16.81 -4.17 -1.68
N LEU A 191 15.86 -3.22 -1.68
CA LEU A 191 15.66 -2.29 -0.55
C LEU A 191 15.33 -3.02 0.76
N ALA A 192 15.32 -2.27 1.86
CA ALA A 192 14.88 -2.79 3.14
C ALA A 192 13.45 -3.35 3.09
N ASP A 193 13.27 -4.58 3.57
CA ASP A 193 11.96 -5.11 3.94
C ASP A 193 11.36 -4.29 5.09
N ARG A 194 10.02 -4.22 5.17
CA ARG A 194 9.29 -3.43 6.18
C ARG A 194 9.64 -3.86 7.61
N GLU A 195 9.98 -5.12 7.83
CA GLU A 195 10.39 -5.66 9.12
C GLU A 195 11.61 -4.95 9.71
N LYS A 196 12.56 -4.48 8.87
CA LYS A 196 13.76 -3.77 9.31
C LYS A 196 13.45 -2.48 10.08
N ILE A 197 12.34 -1.82 9.74
CA ILE A 197 11.93 -0.53 10.33
C ILE A 197 10.66 -0.64 11.17
N ALA A 198 10.12 -1.85 11.33
CA ALA A 198 8.78 -2.03 11.91
C ALA A 198 8.65 -1.61 13.37
N THR A 199 9.73 -1.72 14.13
CA THR A 199 9.79 -1.39 15.56
C THR A 199 10.22 0.06 15.81
N ARG A 200 10.45 0.85 14.75
CA ARG A 200 10.91 2.25 14.87
C ARG A 200 9.71 3.17 15.05
N PRO A 201 9.59 3.88 16.19
CA PRO A 201 8.43 4.74 16.45
C PRO A 201 8.19 5.78 15.34
N GLU A 202 9.24 6.40 14.81
CA GLU A 202 9.14 7.40 13.76
C GLU A 202 8.59 6.88 12.42
N PHE A 203 8.70 5.57 12.16
CA PHE A 203 8.16 4.89 10.98
C PHE A 203 7.04 3.89 11.30
N SER A 204 6.44 4.02 12.49
CA SER A 204 5.31 3.20 12.92
C SER A 204 4.05 3.39 12.06
N GLY A 205 3.84 4.59 11.50
CA GLY A 205 2.73 4.89 10.59
C GLY A 205 2.92 4.33 9.17
N PRO A 206 1.83 4.10 8.41
CA PRO A 206 1.93 3.67 7.01
C PRO A 206 2.69 4.68 6.15
N PHE A 207 3.56 4.19 5.26
CA PHE A 207 4.30 5.00 4.27
C PHE A 207 5.17 6.13 4.85
N ALA A 208 5.52 6.11 6.15
CA ALA A 208 6.21 7.22 6.79
C ALA A 208 7.61 7.51 6.19
N ALA A 209 8.36 6.47 5.80
CA ALA A 209 9.65 6.62 5.14
C ALA A 209 9.50 7.21 3.73
N GLU A 210 8.49 6.79 2.99
CA GLU A 210 8.15 7.33 1.67
C GLU A 210 7.72 8.80 1.77
N MET A 211 6.92 9.17 2.78
CA MET A 211 6.51 10.56 3.01
C MET A 211 7.72 11.45 3.38
N LEU A 212 8.66 10.96 4.21
CA LEU A 212 9.91 11.66 4.52
C LEU A 212 10.74 11.89 3.25
N THR A 213 10.84 10.87 2.40
CA THR A 213 11.55 10.95 1.12
C THR A 213 10.97 12.04 0.23
N VAL A 214 9.65 12.06 0.03
CA VAL A 214 8.97 13.05 -0.82
C VAL A 214 9.09 14.46 -0.26
N TRP A 215 9.02 14.63 1.07
CA TRP A 215 9.20 15.93 1.70
C TRP A 215 10.63 16.49 1.51
N LEU A 216 11.65 15.63 1.61
CA LEU A 216 13.05 16.03 1.35
C LEU A 216 13.30 16.29 -0.15
N ILE A 217 12.63 15.56 -1.07
CA ILE A 217 12.66 15.85 -2.51
C ILE A 217 12.09 17.26 -2.79
N ARG A 218 11.06 17.68 -2.04
CA ARG A 218 10.52 19.04 -2.13
C ARG A 218 11.58 20.10 -1.80
N ALA A 219 12.31 19.90 -0.69
CA ALA A 219 13.40 20.80 -0.29
C ALA A 219 14.49 20.85 -1.36
N PHE A 220 14.93 19.67 -1.84
CA PHE A 220 15.90 19.55 -2.94
C PHE A 220 15.49 20.35 -4.18
N THR A 221 14.22 20.32 -4.54
CA THR A 221 13.73 21.00 -5.75
C THR A 221 13.89 22.52 -5.64
N ILE A 222 13.64 23.10 -4.47
CA ILE A 222 13.80 24.54 -4.23
C ILE A 222 15.28 24.91 -4.19
N ASP A 223 16.09 24.16 -3.45
CA ASP A 223 17.53 24.40 -3.37
C ASP A 223 18.20 24.31 -4.75
N LEU A 224 17.74 23.38 -5.59
CA LEU A 224 18.23 23.23 -6.96
C LEU A 224 17.97 24.46 -7.83
N VAL A 225 16.76 25.03 -7.80
CA VAL A 225 16.48 26.23 -8.62
C VAL A 225 17.24 27.46 -8.12
N GLU A 226 17.38 27.64 -6.81
CA GLU A 226 18.18 28.73 -6.23
C GLU A 226 19.66 28.59 -6.60
N HIS A 227 20.21 27.38 -6.47
CA HIS A 227 21.60 27.09 -6.80
C HIS A 227 21.88 27.31 -8.29
N MET A 228 21.02 26.81 -9.18
CA MET A 228 21.15 27.02 -10.62
C MET A 228 21.04 28.50 -11.00
N ALA A 229 20.13 29.25 -10.38
CA ALA A 229 20.01 30.70 -10.58
C ALA A 229 21.30 31.43 -10.15
N LYS A 230 21.86 31.06 -9.00
CA LYS A 230 23.12 31.62 -8.49
C LYS A 230 24.31 31.30 -9.38
N LEU A 231 24.43 30.07 -9.89
CA LEU A 231 25.47 29.70 -10.86
C LEU A 231 25.31 30.47 -12.18
N LYS A 232 24.07 30.66 -12.64
CA LYS A 232 23.76 31.39 -13.88
C LYS A 232 24.10 32.87 -13.79
N SER A 233 23.81 33.53 -12.66
CA SER A 233 24.07 34.96 -12.49
C SER A 233 24.44 35.32 -11.05
N PRO A 234 25.70 35.07 -10.62
CA PRO A 234 26.12 35.20 -9.22
C PRO A 234 25.97 36.59 -8.61
N LYS A 235 25.90 37.64 -9.45
CA LYS A 235 25.82 39.05 -9.02
C LYS A 235 24.38 39.52 -8.79
N THR A 236 23.41 38.94 -9.49
CA THR A 236 22.01 39.41 -9.52
C THR A 236 21.05 38.40 -8.93
N ALA A 237 21.42 37.12 -8.88
CA ALA A 237 20.56 36.07 -8.36
C ALA A 237 20.11 36.36 -6.92
N ILE A 238 18.81 36.24 -6.67
CA ILE A 238 18.22 36.37 -5.34
C ILE A 238 17.72 35.03 -4.82
N ALA A 239 17.62 34.92 -3.49
CA ALA A 239 16.95 33.79 -2.84
C ALA A 239 15.46 33.79 -3.19
N PHE A 240 14.87 32.61 -3.30
CA PHE A 240 13.46 32.42 -3.58
C PHE A 240 12.67 32.74 -2.30
N ASP A 241 11.70 33.65 -2.42
CA ASP A 241 10.83 34.00 -1.30
C ASP A 241 10.14 32.76 -0.72
N ARG A 242 10.23 32.59 0.61
CA ARG A 242 9.72 31.40 1.29
C ARG A 242 8.21 31.28 1.23
N ALA A 243 7.46 32.38 1.24
CA ALA A 243 6.01 32.34 1.10
C ALA A 243 5.59 31.88 -0.29
N LEU A 244 6.33 32.28 -1.34
CA LEU A 244 6.16 31.75 -2.70
C LEU A 244 6.59 30.29 -2.81
N CYS A 245 7.74 29.90 -2.23
CA CYS A 245 8.19 28.50 -2.19
C CYS A 245 7.13 27.58 -1.60
N ARG A 246 6.46 28.00 -0.52
CA ARG A 246 5.42 27.21 0.13
C ARG A 246 4.25 26.88 -0.80
N ARG A 247 3.95 27.72 -1.80
CA ARG A 247 2.90 27.45 -2.80
C ARG A 247 3.18 26.22 -3.65
N LEU A 248 4.43 25.77 -3.69
CA LEU A 248 4.87 24.60 -4.44
C LEU A 248 4.89 23.36 -3.54
N GLY A 249 4.32 22.28 -4.04
CA GLY A 249 4.49 20.93 -3.53
C GLY A 249 5.42 20.11 -4.41
N VAL A 250 5.30 18.80 -4.30
CA VAL A 250 5.85 17.83 -5.25
C VAL A 250 4.69 17.22 -6.02
N GLY A 251 4.74 17.29 -7.34
CA GLY A 251 3.75 16.65 -8.18
C GLY A 251 3.85 15.13 -8.12
N ASN A 252 2.75 14.43 -8.33
CA ASN A 252 2.76 13.00 -8.61
C ASN A 252 1.67 12.66 -9.64
N SER A 253 1.98 11.74 -10.55
CA SER A 253 1.00 11.13 -11.45
C SER A 253 0.76 9.70 -11.03
N THR A 254 -0.40 9.42 -10.44
CA THR A 254 -0.74 8.10 -9.94
C THR A 254 -1.64 7.38 -10.95
N GLY A 255 -1.15 6.24 -11.45
CA GLY A 255 -1.93 5.32 -12.28
C GLY A 255 -2.46 4.09 -11.53
N LEU A 256 -2.91 3.10 -12.30
CA LEU A 256 -3.57 1.89 -11.80
C LEU A 256 -2.73 1.04 -10.84
N GLY A 257 -1.39 1.16 -10.86
CA GLY A 257 -0.50 0.32 -10.05
C GLY A 257 -0.76 0.38 -8.54
N MET A 258 -1.33 1.49 -8.05
CA MET A 258 -1.65 1.66 -6.63
C MET A 258 -3.06 1.23 -6.23
N ALA A 259 -3.99 1.07 -7.18
CA ALA A 259 -5.38 0.73 -6.88
C ALA A 259 -5.53 -0.66 -6.22
N PRO A 260 -4.83 -1.72 -6.68
CA PRO A 260 -4.91 -3.03 -6.03
C PRO A 260 -4.43 -3.06 -4.58
N PHE A 261 -3.66 -2.07 -4.12
CA PHE A 261 -3.12 -2.05 -2.76
C PHE A 261 -4.22 -2.16 -1.70
N VAL A 262 -5.29 -1.36 -1.80
CA VAL A 262 -6.36 -1.37 -0.79
C VAL A 262 -7.16 -2.68 -0.81
N VAL A 263 -7.15 -3.39 -1.95
CA VAL A 263 -7.78 -4.70 -2.09
C VAL A 263 -6.87 -5.79 -1.52
N ASN A 264 -5.56 -5.72 -1.78
CA ASN A 264 -4.58 -6.71 -1.34
C ASN A 264 -4.21 -6.62 0.15
N HIS A 265 -4.46 -5.46 0.77
CA HIS A 265 -4.20 -5.18 2.20
C HIS A 265 -5.49 -4.82 2.95
N PRO A 266 -6.48 -5.72 3.02
CA PRO A 266 -7.81 -5.42 3.54
C PRO A 266 -7.84 -5.12 5.04
N SER A 267 -6.91 -5.68 5.84
CA SER A 267 -6.84 -5.36 7.26
C SER A 267 -6.25 -3.97 7.48
N LEU A 268 -5.19 -3.63 6.74
CA LEU A 268 -4.62 -2.29 6.77
C LEU A 268 -5.64 -1.24 6.30
N PHE A 269 -6.34 -1.51 5.20
CA PHE A 269 -7.39 -0.63 4.69
C PHE A 269 -8.53 -0.45 5.69
N HIS A 270 -8.97 -1.52 6.35
CA HIS A 270 -9.94 -1.43 7.45
C HIS A 270 -9.45 -0.49 8.55
N ARG A 271 -8.20 -0.59 9.00
CA ARG A 271 -7.65 0.26 10.07
C ARG A 271 -7.71 1.74 9.71
N TRP A 272 -7.40 2.08 8.46
CA TRP A 272 -7.44 3.47 7.98
C TRP A 272 -8.86 4.03 8.02
N ILE A 273 -9.82 3.29 7.46
CA ILE A 273 -11.22 3.70 7.43
C ILE A 273 -11.80 3.74 8.85
N HIS A 274 -11.51 2.73 9.66
CA HIS A 274 -11.95 2.66 11.05
C HIS A 274 -11.44 3.83 11.88
N ALA A 275 -10.15 4.19 11.77
CA ALA A 275 -9.58 5.36 12.43
C ALA A 275 -10.29 6.65 12.00
N ARG A 276 -10.51 6.83 10.69
CA ARG A 276 -11.22 7.99 10.15
C ARG A 276 -12.67 8.11 10.65
N GLU A 277 -13.42 7.00 10.61
CA GLU A 277 -14.81 6.99 11.07
C GLU A 277 -14.91 7.13 12.59
N THR A 278 -13.93 6.61 13.33
CA THR A 278 -13.82 6.81 14.79
C THR A 278 -13.56 8.28 15.12
N ALA A 279 -12.70 8.96 14.38
CA ALA A 279 -12.44 10.39 14.55
C ALA A 279 -13.73 11.20 14.37
N LEU A 280 -14.49 10.93 13.30
CA LEU A 280 -15.79 11.56 13.07
C LEU A 280 -16.76 11.29 14.22
N ALA A 281 -16.88 10.04 14.65
CA ALA A 281 -17.78 9.68 15.75
C ALA A 281 -17.41 10.40 17.05
N ARG A 282 -16.12 10.47 17.39
CA ARG A 282 -15.65 11.23 18.57
C ARG A 282 -16.03 12.71 18.48
N VAL A 283 -15.79 13.37 17.34
CA VAL A 283 -16.14 14.80 17.16
C VAL A 283 -17.66 15.04 17.22
N ARG A 284 -18.48 14.16 16.61
CA ARG A 284 -19.95 14.21 16.72
C ARG A 284 -20.45 14.01 18.16
N SER A 285 -19.65 13.37 19.00
CA SER A 285 -19.97 13.12 20.41
C SER A 285 -19.61 14.27 21.34
N VAL A 286 -18.98 15.33 20.82
CA VAL A 286 -18.68 16.54 21.61
C VAL A 286 -19.99 17.20 22.00
N LYS A 287 -20.27 17.19 23.31
CA LYS A 287 -21.52 17.74 23.85
C LYS A 287 -21.62 19.24 23.63
N HIS A 288 -20.57 20.01 23.90
CA HIS A 288 -20.53 21.45 23.67
C HIS A 288 -19.22 21.84 23.00
N ALA A 289 -19.28 22.48 21.84
CA ALA A 289 -18.10 22.99 21.17
C ALA A 289 -17.60 24.26 21.90
N SER A 290 -16.29 24.36 22.12
CA SER A 290 -15.69 25.58 22.67
C SER A 290 -15.73 26.71 21.64
N ALA A 291 -15.67 27.96 22.12
CA ALA A 291 -15.60 29.12 21.23
C ALA A 291 -14.37 29.06 20.29
N GLU A 292 -13.24 28.57 20.79
CA GLU A 292 -12.02 28.35 20.01
C GLU A 292 -12.21 27.29 18.91
N ALA A 293 -12.89 26.18 19.22
CA ALA A 293 -13.15 25.14 18.24
C ALA A 293 -14.07 25.64 17.12
N ILE A 294 -15.11 26.40 17.48
CA ILE A 294 -16.01 27.04 16.52
C ILE A 294 -15.27 28.05 15.65
N ALA A 295 -14.42 28.90 16.26
CA ALA A 295 -13.62 29.88 15.54
C ALA A 295 -12.66 29.21 14.55
N THR A 296 -11.97 28.15 14.99
CA THR A 296 -11.08 27.34 14.14
C THR A 296 -11.85 26.73 12.98
N PHE A 297 -13.01 26.11 13.24
CA PHE A 297 -13.85 25.55 12.17
C PHE A 297 -14.27 26.60 11.14
N ARG A 298 -14.74 27.78 11.58
CA ARG A 298 -15.15 28.88 10.69
C ARG A 298 -13.99 29.40 9.84
N ASP A 299 -12.82 29.57 10.44
CA ASP A 299 -11.61 29.94 9.70
C ASP A 299 -11.26 28.88 8.64
N ARG A 300 -11.25 27.59 9.01
CA ARG A 300 -10.97 26.49 8.07
C ARG A 300 -11.99 26.40 6.94
N LEU A 301 -13.27 26.64 7.23
CA LEU A 301 -14.32 26.70 6.20
C LEU A 301 -14.03 27.82 5.20
N ALA A 302 -13.74 29.04 5.68
CA ALA A 302 -13.44 30.18 4.82
C ALA A 302 -12.20 29.93 3.93
N ARG A 303 -11.13 29.36 4.50
CA ARG A 303 -9.93 28.97 3.74
C ARG A 303 -10.23 27.86 2.74
N GLY A 304 -11.03 26.87 3.12
CA GLY A 304 -11.45 25.76 2.27
C GLY A 304 -12.27 26.22 1.08
N MET A 305 -13.21 27.15 1.28
CA MET A 305 -13.99 27.76 0.20
C MET A 305 -13.08 28.45 -0.83
N ARG A 306 -12.06 29.17 -0.38
CA ARG A 306 -11.06 29.79 -1.28
C ARG A 306 -10.28 28.74 -2.06
N GLN A 307 -9.83 27.67 -1.41
CA GLN A 307 -9.09 26.58 -2.06
C GLN A 307 -9.94 25.90 -3.14
N VAL A 308 -11.19 25.56 -2.83
CA VAL A 308 -12.14 24.97 -3.79
C VAL A 308 -12.40 25.92 -4.95
N ALA A 309 -12.53 27.23 -4.69
CA ALA A 309 -12.72 28.23 -5.74
C ALA A 309 -11.52 28.34 -6.69
N ALA A 310 -10.30 28.09 -6.20
CA ALA A 310 -9.07 28.07 -6.99
C ALA A 310 -8.80 26.72 -7.70
N TRP A 311 -9.46 25.65 -7.29
CA TRP A 311 -9.26 24.33 -7.86
C TRP A 311 -9.88 24.25 -9.26
N ARG A 312 -9.03 24.01 -10.26
CA ARG A 312 -9.38 23.89 -11.68
C ARG A 312 -8.79 22.61 -12.25
N VAL A 313 -9.58 21.93 -13.07
CA VAL A 313 -9.23 20.67 -13.74
C VAL A 313 -9.90 20.65 -15.10
N ASP A 314 -9.29 19.96 -16.07
CA ASP A 314 -9.84 19.82 -17.41
C ASP A 314 -10.93 18.72 -17.50
N ASP A 315 -10.91 17.75 -16.57
CA ASP A 315 -11.90 16.68 -16.51
C ASP A 315 -13.30 17.22 -16.18
N LEU A 316 -14.25 17.04 -17.11
CA LEU A 316 -15.61 17.55 -16.99
C LEU A 316 -16.36 16.99 -15.77
N ILE A 317 -16.11 15.72 -15.43
CA ILE A 317 -16.78 15.06 -14.30
C ILE A 317 -16.30 15.67 -12.98
N GLN A 318 -14.98 15.76 -12.80
CA GLN A 318 -14.40 16.35 -11.61
C GLN A 318 -14.66 17.86 -11.53
N GLY A 319 -14.62 18.59 -12.65
CA GLY A 319 -15.01 19.99 -12.72
C GLY A 319 -16.44 20.23 -12.23
N ALA A 320 -17.39 19.37 -12.63
CA ALA A 320 -18.76 19.42 -12.13
C ALA A 320 -18.87 19.11 -10.62
N ARG A 321 -18.09 18.13 -10.12
CA ARG A 321 -18.01 17.82 -8.67
C ARG A 321 -17.48 19.01 -7.87
N ILE A 322 -16.43 19.68 -8.35
CA ILE A 322 -15.84 20.87 -7.72
C ILE A 322 -16.84 22.03 -7.70
N ALA A 323 -17.54 22.28 -8.81
CA ALA A 323 -18.57 23.31 -8.87
C ALA A 323 -19.75 23.01 -7.92
N GLY A 324 -20.12 21.73 -7.77
CA GLY A 324 -21.08 21.28 -6.76
C GLY A 324 -20.60 21.55 -5.34
N LEU A 325 -19.37 21.14 -5.02
CA LEU A 325 -18.73 21.40 -3.73
C LEU A 325 -18.71 22.89 -3.38
N ALA A 326 -18.37 23.76 -4.34
CA ALA A 326 -18.35 25.21 -4.11
C ALA A 326 -19.73 25.76 -3.68
N ARG A 327 -20.80 25.31 -4.35
CA ARG A 327 -22.17 25.69 -3.97
C ARG A 327 -22.56 25.14 -2.61
N ASP A 328 -22.25 23.89 -2.35
CA ASP A 328 -22.56 23.22 -1.09
C ASP A 328 -21.82 23.86 0.09
N LEU A 329 -20.57 24.28 -0.09
CA LEU A 329 -19.82 25.02 0.94
C LEU A 329 -20.41 26.41 1.20
N SER A 330 -20.96 27.07 0.18
CA SER A 330 -21.72 28.32 0.40
C SER A 330 -22.98 28.05 1.21
N SER A 331 -23.73 27.00 0.89
CA SER A 331 -24.92 26.61 1.66
C SER A 331 -24.58 26.21 3.09
N LEU A 332 -23.42 25.55 3.30
CA LEU A 332 -22.91 25.21 4.61
C LEU A 332 -22.58 26.49 5.41
N ALA A 333 -21.89 27.45 4.79
CA ALA A 333 -21.57 28.75 5.38
C ALA A 333 -22.85 29.50 5.82
N ASP A 334 -23.88 29.54 4.97
CA ASP A 334 -25.16 30.16 5.30
C ASP A 334 -25.91 29.45 6.43
N HIS A 335 -25.75 28.12 6.55
CA HIS A 335 -26.40 27.33 7.59
C HIS A 335 -25.74 27.54 8.96
N ILE A 336 -24.41 27.62 9.03
CA ILE A 336 -23.68 27.79 10.30
C ILE A 336 -23.89 29.16 10.96
N GLU A 337 -24.39 30.15 10.21
CA GLU A 337 -24.81 31.45 10.78
C GLU A 337 -26.16 31.34 11.51
N LYS A 338 -26.97 30.32 11.17
CA LYS A 338 -28.29 30.06 11.76
C LYS A 338 -28.24 29.00 12.86
N LEU A 339 -27.23 28.11 12.80
CA LEU A 339 -27.06 27.01 13.74
C LEU A 339 -26.21 27.46 14.93
N ASP A 340 -26.75 27.34 16.15
CA ASP A 340 -25.94 27.47 17.36
C ASP A 340 -25.05 26.22 17.54
N LEU A 341 -23.78 26.34 17.14
CA LEU A 341 -22.78 25.28 17.28
C LEU A 341 -22.36 25.03 18.74
N ALA A 342 -22.60 25.97 19.66
CA ALA A 342 -22.33 25.79 21.09
C ALA A 342 -23.45 25.01 21.81
N ALA A 343 -24.63 24.92 21.18
CA ALA A 343 -25.72 24.08 21.66
C ALA A 343 -25.30 22.59 21.74
N SER A 344 -26.07 21.82 22.51
CA SER A 344 -25.77 20.40 22.75
C SER A 344 -25.66 19.62 21.43
N PHE A 345 -24.51 18.97 21.23
CA PHE A 345 -24.14 18.19 20.05
C PHE A 345 -24.22 18.99 18.73
N GLY A 346 -23.80 20.26 18.73
CA GLY A 346 -23.82 21.14 17.55
C GLY A 346 -23.17 20.53 16.30
N TRP A 347 -22.03 19.83 16.45
CA TRP A 347 -21.37 19.15 15.32
C TRP A 347 -22.18 17.99 14.75
N ASP A 348 -22.86 17.22 15.60
CA ASP A 348 -23.71 16.13 15.12
C ASP A 348 -24.90 16.67 14.31
N ARG A 349 -25.51 17.77 14.76
CA ARG A 349 -26.56 18.46 14.01
C ARG A 349 -26.07 18.93 12.65
N LEU A 350 -24.85 19.49 12.60
CA LEU A 350 -24.23 19.92 11.34
C LEU A 350 -23.97 18.74 10.39
N VAL A 351 -23.49 17.60 10.90
CA VAL A 351 -23.28 16.38 10.10
C VAL A 351 -24.61 15.83 9.57
N ARG A 352 -25.68 15.84 10.37
CA ARG A 352 -27.02 15.43 9.94
C ARG A 352 -27.56 16.34 8.84
N PHE A 353 -27.44 17.66 9.02
CA PHE A 353 -27.78 18.64 7.97
C PHE A 353 -27.01 18.33 6.67
N ALA A 354 -25.70 18.12 6.75
CA ALA A 354 -24.89 17.83 5.57
C ALA A 354 -25.30 16.53 4.88
N ALA A 355 -25.65 15.49 5.65
CA ALA A 355 -26.11 14.22 5.11
C ALA A 355 -27.45 14.34 4.36
N GLU A 356 -28.31 15.27 4.76
CA GLU A 356 -29.63 15.49 4.16
C GLU A 356 -29.62 16.50 3.00
N GLN A 357 -28.76 17.53 3.07
CA GLN A 357 -28.86 18.71 2.20
C GLN A 357 -27.68 18.89 1.24
N LEU A 358 -26.53 18.27 1.50
CA LEU A 358 -25.31 18.48 0.71
C LEU A 358 -24.92 17.24 -0.09
N GLY A 359 -24.18 17.44 -1.18
CA GLY A 359 -23.63 16.36 -1.98
C GLY A 359 -22.50 15.60 -1.27
N THR A 360 -22.20 14.39 -1.76
CA THR A 360 -21.19 13.49 -1.17
C THR A 360 -19.81 14.14 -1.01
N GLU A 361 -19.38 14.93 -1.99
CA GLU A 361 -18.11 15.68 -1.94
C GLU A 361 -18.07 16.65 -0.75
N ALA A 362 -19.13 17.44 -0.56
CA ALA A 362 -19.22 18.39 0.56
C ALA A 362 -19.35 17.70 1.91
N GLN A 363 -20.03 16.56 1.99
CA GLN A 363 -20.09 15.75 3.20
C GLN A 363 -18.70 15.25 3.62
N GLU A 364 -17.89 14.77 2.67
CA GLU A 364 -16.54 14.29 2.97
C GLU A 364 -15.54 15.43 3.19
N PHE A 365 -15.73 16.59 2.57
CA PHE A 365 -14.95 17.80 2.85
C PHE A 365 -15.28 18.38 4.23
N LEU A 366 -16.55 18.35 4.65
CA LEU A 366 -16.97 18.74 6.00
C LEU A 366 -16.24 17.91 7.06
N LEU A 367 -16.00 16.61 6.80
CA LEU A 367 -15.19 15.79 7.70
C LEU A 367 -13.80 16.37 7.91
N THR A 368 -13.12 16.78 6.83
CA THR A 368 -11.81 17.44 6.93
C THR A 368 -11.89 18.64 7.88
N LEU A 369 -12.87 19.52 7.68
CA LEU A 369 -13.05 20.74 8.48
C LEU A 369 -13.37 20.44 9.95
N LEU A 370 -14.24 19.47 10.22
CA LEU A 370 -14.68 19.09 11.57
C LEU A 370 -13.55 18.54 12.42
N LEU A 371 -12.57 17.86 11.82
CA LEU A 371 -11.47 17.27 12.58
C LEU A 371 -10.41 18.31 12.98
N GLU A 372 -10.27 19.43 12.25
CA GLU A 372 -9.19 20.39 12.46
C GLU A 372 -9.05 20.92 13.90
N PRO A 373 -10.13 21.30 14.62
CA PRO A 373 -10.02 21.83 15.98
C PRO A 373 -9.75 20.78 17.05
N TYR A 374 -9.77 19.48 16.72
CA TYR A 374 -9.89 18.39 17.68
C TYR A 374 -8.66 17.47 17.69
N GLY A 375 -7.46 18.03 17.57
CA GLY A 375 -6.20 17.25 17.62
C GLY A 375 -6.11 16.33 18.83
N ASP A 376 -6.42 16.83 20.02
CA ASP A 376 -6.40 16.07 21.28
C ASP A 376 -7.37 14.89 21.31
N LEU A 377 -8.40 14.92 20.47
CA LEU A 377 -9.44 13.89 20.41
C LEU A 377 -9.18 12.84 19.32
N VAL A 378 -8.37 13.15 18.30
CA VAL A 378 -8.28 12.32 17.09
C VAL A 378 -6.86 11.94 16.68
N ASP A 379 -5.84 12.67 17.09
CA ASP A 379 -4.48 12.43 16.61
C ASP A 379 -3.90 11.08 17.11
N ASP A 380 -4.37 10.57 18.25
CA ASP A 380 -4.03 9.23 18.79
C ASP A 380 -4.42 8.10 17.82
N LEU A 381 -5.49 8.29 17.05
CA LEU A 381 -5.99 7.28 16.12
C LEU A 381 -4.99 6.98 15.00
N ALA A 382 -4.06 7.90 14.72
CA ALA A 382 -3.02 7.68 13.72
C ALA A 382 -2.11 6.47 14.07
N GLU A 383 -1.92 6.18 15.37
CA GLU A 383 -1.13 5.05 15.85
C GLU A 383 -1.80 3.70 15.56
N THR A 384 -3.12 3.70 15.32
CA THR A 384 -3.91 2.50 15.01
C THR A 384 -3.94 2.14 13.53
N MET A 385 -3.45 3.04 12.65
CA MET A 385 -3.52 2.88 11.20
C MET A 385 -2.44 1.95 10.63
N GLY A 386 -1.43 1.57 11.42
CA GLY A 386 -0.45 0.54 11.08
C GLY A 386 -0.78 -0.83 11.68
N GLY A 387 0.03 -1.85 11.35
CA GLY A 387 -0.01 -3.17 12.02
C GLY A 387 0.34 -4.34 11.12
N GLU A 388 0.58 -5.51 11.73
CA GLU A 388 0.80 -6.77 11.03
C GLU A 388 -0.52 -7.39 10.55
N GLU A 389 -0.59 -7.78 9.28
CA GLU A 389 -1.78 -8.40 8.69
C GLU A 389 -1.76 -9.94 8.72
N ALA A 390 -0.61 -10.56 8.96
CA ALA A 390 -0.43 -12.01 8.86
C ALA A 390 -1.44 -12.81 9.70
N ASN A 391 -1.75 -12.33 10.90
CA ASN A 391 -2.74 -12.94 11.80
C ASN A 391 -4.18 -12.77 11.30
N ASP A 392 -4.50 -11.65 10.65
CA ASP A 392 -5.84 -11.40 10.11
C ASP A 392 -6.11 -12.28 8.87
N LEU A 393 -5.05 -12.65 8.13
CA LEU A 393 -5.10 -13.45 6.90
C LEU A 393 -5.12 -14.97 7.11
N ARG A 394 -5.08 -15.46 8.35
CA ARG A 394 -5.20 -16.90 8.62
C ARG A 394 -6.66 -17.37 8.45
N ILE A 395 -6.84 -18.51 7.80
CA ILE A 395 -8.14 -19.16 7.66
C ILE A 395 -8.45 -19.96 8.92
N ASP A 396 -9.67 -19.81 9.42
CA ASP A 396 -10.23 -20.69 10.43
C ASP A 396 -10.89 -21.90 9.76
N GLY A 397 -10.13 -23.00 9.65
CA GLY A 397 -10.60 -24.22 9.00
C GLY A 397 -11.65 -24.99 9.82
N ALA A 398 -11.77 -24.73 11.12
CA ALA A 398 -12.74 -25.36 12.01
C ALA A 398 -14.15 -24.75 11.89
N ALA A 399 -14.27 -23.54 11.33
CA ALA A 399 -15.57 -22.95 11.02
C ALA A 399 -16.37 -23.85 10.06
N THR A 400 -17.70 -23.79 10.10
CA THR A 400 -18.55 -24.60 9.24
C THR A 400 -18.93 -23.85 7.97
N VAL A 401 -19.27 -24.59 6.91
CA VAL A 401 -19.86 -24.05 5.69
C VAL A 401 -21.12 -23.23 6.01
N GLY A 402 -21.96 -23.70 6.95
CA GLY A 402 -23.14 -22.98 7.40
C GLY A 402 -22.83 -21.61 8.02
N SER A 403 -21.81 -21.52 8.88
CA SER A 403 -21.40 -20.24 9.47
C SER A 403 -20.84 -19.29 8.41
N LEU A 404 -20.03 -19.81 7.48
CA LEU A 404 -19.45 -19.03 6.39
C LEU A 404 -20.53 -18.47 5.43
N ARG A 405 -21.58 -19.24 5.14
CA ARG A 405 -22.74 -18.78 4.36
C ARG A 405 -23.46 -17.62 5.05
N ASN A 406 -23.67 -17.71 6.36
CA ASN A 406 -24.31 -16.63 7.14
C ASN A 406 -23.47 -15.34 7.12
N GLU A 407 -22.14 -15.45 7.22
CA GLU A 407 -21.23 -14.30 7.10
C GLU A 407 -21.32 -13.64 5.72
N LEU A 408 -21.36 -14.45 4.65
CA LEU A 408 -21.55 -13.97 3.28
C LEU A 408 -22.87 -13.20 3.10
N GLU A 409 -23.98 -13.79 3.52
CA GLU A 409 -25.32 -13.18 3.41
C GLU A 409 -25.45 -11.89 4.23
N ARG A 410 -24.70 -11.79 5.33
CA ARG A 410 -24.64 -10.60 6.18
C ARG A 410 -23.80 -9.48 5.59
N PHE A 411 -22.55 -9.78 5.20
CA PHE A 411 -21.57 -8.75 4.85
C PHE A 411 -21.44 -8.51 3.35
N TYR A 412 -21.87 -9.42 2.49
CA TYR A 412 -21.66 -9.35 1.04
C TYR A 412 -22.95 -9.30 0.24
N ARG A 413 -24.06 -8.86 0.83
CA ARG A 413 -25.36 -8.71 0.13
C ARG A 413 -25.24 -7.96 -1.20
N HIS A 414 -24.48 -6.86 -1.24
CA HIS A 414 -24.21 -6.09 -2.47
C HIS A 414 -23.61 -6.95 -3.61
N ALA A 415 -22.76 -7.93 -3.28
CA ALA A 415 -22.18 -8.85 -4.24
C ALA A 415 -23.16 -9.95 -4.65
N LEU A 416 -23.96 -10.46 -3.70
CA LEU A 416 -24.98 -11.49 -3.96
C LEU A 416 -26.15 -10.97 -4.80
N ASP A 417 -26.50 -9.69 -4.65
CA ASP A 417 -27.57 -9.02 -5.41
C ASP A 417 -27.12 -8.63 -6.83
N THR A 418 -25.82 -8.73 -7.14
CA THR A 418 -25.29 -8.40 -8.48
C THR A 418 -25.43 -9.58 -9.42
N ASP A 419 -26.12 -9.38 -10.55
CA ASP A 419 -26.17 -10.34 -11.63
C ASP A 419 -24.89 -10.26 -12.49
N PHE A 420 -23.97 -11.19 -12.25
CA PHE A 420 -22.72 -11.28 -13.01
C PHE A 420 -22.88 -11.93 -14.39
N GLU A 421 -24.03 -12.50 -14.76
CA GLU A 421 -24.22 -13.00 -16.14
C GLU A 421 -24.37 -11.84 -17.13
N ARG A 422 -24.65 -10.63 -16.64
CA ARG A 422 -24.73 -9.43 -17.48
C ARG A 422 -23.35 -8.95 -17.94
N PRO A 423 -23.17 -8.62 -19.24
CA PRO A 423 -21.91 -8.12 -19.76
C PRO A 423 -21.40 -6.85 -19.05
N ASP A 424 -22.28 -5.94 -18.64
CA ASP A 424 -21.87 -4.70 -17.97
C ASP A 424 -21.36 -4.90 -16.53
N ALA A 425 -21.76 -5.98 -15.87
CA ALA A 425 -21.28 -6.38 -14.55
C ALA A 425 -19.93 -7.12 -14.61
N GLN A 426 -19.53 -7.63 -15.77
CA GLN A 426 -18.23 -8.28 -15.98
C GLN A 426 -17.42 -7.64 -17.12
N ALA A 427 -17.68 -6.37 -17.42
CA ALA A 427 -17.10 -5.70 -18.59
C ALA A 427 -15.58 -5.65 -18.58
N ARG A 428 -14.94 -5.67 -17.41
CA ARG A 428 -13.50 -5.48 -17.25
C ARG A 428 -12.82 -6.65 -16.54
N PHE A 429 -11.49 -6.72 -16.65
CA PHE A 429 -10.66 -7.66 -15.90
C PHE A 429 -9.32 -7.02 -15.54
N TRP A 430 -8.86 -7.29 -14.31
CA TRP A 430 -7.56 -6.82 -13.85
C TRP A 430 -6.46 -7.81 -14.24
N TYR A 431 -5.33 -7.32 -14.74
CA TYR A 431 -4.22 -8.18 -15.17
C TYR A 431 -2.86 -7.53 -14.87
N VAL A 432 -1.76 -8.27 -15.02
CA VAL A 432 -0.40 -7.68 -15.01
C VAL A 432 0.10 -7.62 -16.45
N SER A 433 0.51 -6.45 -16.92
CA SER A 433 1.10 -6.31 -18.27
C SER A 433 2.50 -6.91 -18.30
N GLU A 434 2.82 -7.65 -19.37
CA GLU A 434 4.17 -8.19 -19.60
C GLU A 434 5.20 -7.07 -19.84
N GLU A 435 4.81 -6.05 -20.61
CA GLU A 435 5.69 -4.93 -20.96
C GLU A 435 5.97 -4.02 -19.75
N LYS A 436 4.96 -3.80 -18.90
CA LYS A 436 5.03 -2.82 -17.81
C LYS A 436 5.31 -3.42 -16.45
N LEU A 437 5.08 -4.73 -16.29
CA LEU A 437 5.14 -5.46 -15.01
C LEU A 437 4.28 -4.82 -13.90
N GLU A 438 3.18 -4.18 -14.29
CA GLU A 438 2.26 -3.46 -13.40
C GLU A 438 0.80 -3.89 -13.60
N PRO A 439 -0.05 -3.74 -12.57
CA PRO A 439 -1.49 -3.90 -12.71
C PRO A 439 -2.10 -2.98 -13.77
N ARG A 440 -2.95 -3.56 -14.62
CA ARG A 440 -3.74 -2.90 -15.67
C ARG A 440 -5.17 -3.39 -15.64
N LEU A 441 -6.05 -2.70 -16.37
CA LEU A 441 -7.47 -3.00 -16.48
C LEU A 441 -7.85 -3.10 -17.96
N GLY A 442 -8.25 -4.29 -18.38
CA GLY A 442 -8.63 -4.60 -19.76
C GLY A 442 -10.14 -4.71 -19.93
N GLU A 443 -10.61 -4.50 -21.15
CA GLU A 443 -12.01 -4.65 -21.55
C GLU A 443 -12.28 -6.09 -22.01
N ARG A 444 -13.09 -6.84 -21.26
CA ARG A 444 -13.30 -8.29 -21.40
C ARG A 444 -13.87 -8.70 -22.77
N ALA A 445 -14.68 -7.84 -23.38
CA ALA A 445 -15.35 -8.13 -24.65
C ALA A 445 -14.44 -7.95 -25.87
N SER A 446 -13.35 -7.18 -25.75
CA SER A 446 -12.52 -6.76 -26.88
C SER A 446 -11.03 -7.04 -26.71
N GLU A 447 -10.57 -7.42 -25.52
CA GLU A 447 -9.17 -7.68 -25.22
C GLU A 447 -8.95 -9.11 -24.73
N ASP A 448 -7.87 -9.73 -25.20
CA ASP A 448 -7.38 -11.02 -24.71
C ASP A 448 -6.75 -10.89 -23.31
N GLY A 449 -6.57 -12.02 -22.62
CA GLY A 449 -5.86 -12.07 -21.33
C GLY A 449 -6.77 -12.19 -20.11
N ALA A 450 -8.09 -12.26 -20.30
CA ALA A 450 -9.06 -12.47 -19.22
C ALA A 450 -8.84 -13.79 -18.46
N GLU A 451 -8.18 -14.78 -19.07
CA GLU A 451 -7.77 -16.02 -18.43
C GLU A 451 -6.63 -15.84 -17.40
N ARG A 452 -5.88 -14.74 -17.50
CA ARG A 452 -4.79 -14.35 -16.58
C ARG A 452 -5.22 -13.30 -15.56
N GLU A 453 -6.53 -13.18 -15.34
CA GLU A 453 -7.12 -12.19 -14.43
C GLU A 453 -6.59 -12.34 -12.98
N GLN A 454 -6.25 -11.21 -12.38
CA GLN A 454 -5.88 -11.08 -10.97
C GLN A 454 -7.12 -11.26 -10.07
N PRO A 455 -6.95 -11.70 -8.80
CA PRO A 455 -8.06 -11.98 -7.89
C PRO A 455 -8.63 -10.69 -7.26
N LEU A 456 -8.94 -9.70 -8.10
CA LEU A 456 -9.47 -8.38 -7.72
C LEU A 456 -10.98 -8.25 -7.99
N ALA A 457 -11.58 -9.25 -8.64
CA ALA A 457 -13.02 -9.34 -8.88
C ALA A 457 -13.79 -9.86 -7.64
N VAL A 458 -13.56 -9.26 -6.48
CA VAL A 458 -14.01 -9.78 -5.17
C VAL A 458 -15.50 -10.09 -5.14
N ALA A 459 -16.35 -9.17 -5.59
CA ALA A 459 -17.81 -9.36 -5.57
C ALA A 459 -18.26 -10.56 -6.43
N ARG A 460 -17.63 -10.77 -7.60
CA ARG A 460 -17.90 -11.94 -8.46
C ARG A 460 -17.44 -13.22 -7.78
N ASP A 461 -16.22 -13.21 -7.27
CA ASP A 461 -15.61 -14.40 -6.67
C ASP A 461 -16.38 -14.81 -5.38
N VAL A 462 -16.94 -13.85 -4.65
CA VAL A 462 -17.89 -14.07 -3.55
C VAL A 462 -19.19 -14.73 -4.03
N SER A 463 -19.79 -14.24 -5.12
CA SER A 463 -21.00 -14.86 -5.70
C SER A 463 -20.73 -16.31 -6.13
N ARG A 464 -19.57 -16.58 -6.71
CA ARG A 464 -19.12 -17.95 -7.05
C ARG A 464 -18.93 -18.83 -5.81
N LEU A 465 -18.26 -18.33 -4.77
CA LEU A 465 -18.11 -19.04 -3.49
C LEU A 465 -19.48 -19.38 -2.90
N HIS A 466 -20.41 -18.42 -2.85
CA HIS A 466 -21.74 -18.64 -2.31
C HIS A 466 -22.48 -19.77 -3.05
N ARG A 467 -22.34 -19.85 -4.38
CA ARG A 467 -22.90 -20.94 -5.19
C ARG A 467 -22.27 -22.30 -4.83
N ALA A 468 -20.95 -22.38 -4.68
CA ALA A 468 -20.26 -23.61 -4.29
C ALA A 468 -20.70 -24.08 -2.90
N LEU A 469 -20.76 -23.18 -1.92
CA LEU A 469 -21.18 -23.50 -0.55
C LEU A 469 -22.63 -23.99 -0.44
N ARG A 470 -23.50 -23.64 -1.39
CA ARG A 470 -24.89 -24.14 -1.41
C ARG A 470 -25.00 -25.61 -1.78
N ALA A 471 -24.00 -26.17 -2.46
CA ALA A 471 -23.95 -27.59 -2.80
C ALA A 471 -23.40 -28.47 -1.67
N GLU A 472 -22.88 -27.86 -0.61
CA GLU A 472 -22.20 -28.51 0.50
C GLU A 472 -23.10 -28.61 1.75
N ALA A 473 -22.85 -29.61 2.60
CA ALA A 473 -23.56 -29.75 3.86
C ALA A 473 -23.16 -28.65 4.85
N ALA A 474 -24.12 -28.15 5.64
CA ALA A 474 -23.91 -26.99 6.50
C ALA A 474 -22.91 -27.23 7.65
N ASP A 475 -22.73 -28.49 8.05
CA ASP A 475 -21.80 -28.96 9.08
C ASP A 475 -20.41 -29.33 8.53
N THR A 476 -20.23 -29.34 7.21
CA THR A 476 -18.90 -29.51 6.60
C THR A 476 -17.97 -28.40 7.07
N SER A 477 -16.75 -28.78 7.48
CA SER A 477 -15.74 -27.80 7.91
C SER A 477 -15.18 -27.03 6.71
N VAL A 478 -14.79 -25.79 6.95
CA VAL A 478 -14.11 -24.95 5.94
C VAL A 478 -12.82 -25.62 5.47
N ALA A 479 -12.11 -26.34 6.35
CA ALA A 479 -10.92 -27.09 5.98
C ALA A 479 -11.22 -28.22 4.98
N ALA A 480 -12.32 -28.97 5.17
CA ALA A 480 -12.76 -30.00 4.23
C ALA A 480 -13.19 -29.38 2.89
N PHE A 481 -14.00 -28.32 2.95
CA PHE A 481 -14.42 -27.57 1.76
C PHE A 481 -13.24 -27.06 0.93
N LEU A 482 -12.22 -26.46 1.57
CA LEU A 482 -11.06 -25.90 0.86
C LEU A 482 -10.08 -26.96 0.35
N SER A 483 -10.13 -28.20 0.87
CA SER A 483 -9.42 -29.31 0.23
C SER A 483 -10.04 -29.63 -1.13
N ALA A 484 -11.38 -29.73 -1.19
CA ALA A 484 -12.11 -30.02 -2.41
C ALA A 484 -12.16 -28.84 -3.40
N HIS A 485 -12.27 -27.61 -2.91
CA HIS A 485 -12.43 -26.39 -3.70
C HIS A 485 -11.37 -25.30 -3.36
N PRO A 486 -10.08 -25.57 -3.58
CA PRO A 486 -8.99 -24.66 -3.19
C PRO A 486 -8.99 -23.33 -3.97
N GLU A 487 -9.68 -23.25 -5.12
CA GLU A 487 -9.89 -22.01 -5.88
C GLU A 487 -10.66 -20.94 -5.10
N HIS A 488 -11.38 -21.33 -4.05
CA HIS A 488 -12.13 -20.42 -3.20
C HIS A 488 -11.33 -19.89 -2.01
N ARG A 489 -10.12 -20.39 -1.78
CA ARG A 489 -9.30 -20.08 -0.58
C ARG A 489 -9.08 -18.59 -0.36
N HIS A 490 -8.79 -17.82 -1.42
CA HIS A 490 -8.56 -16.37 -1.28
C HIS A 490 -9.84 -15.65 -0.83
N VAL A 491 -11.01 -16.06 -1.34
CA VAL A 491 -12.30 -15.47 -0.97
C VAL A 491 -12.71 -15.86 0.44
N VAL A 492 -12.60 -17.14 0.82
CA VAL A 492 -12.94 -17.60 2.18
C VAL A 492 -12.17 -16.80 3.23
N ARG A 493 -10.86 -16.59 3.00
CA ARG A 493 -10.02 -15.75 3.85
C ARG A 493 -10.58 -14.34 4.00
N ARG A 494 -11.02 -13.73 2.90
CA ARG A 494 -11.61 -12.37 2.90
C ARG A 494 -12.94 -12.32 3.66
N VAL A 495 -13.81 -13.30 3.50
CA VAL A 495 -15.09 -13.36 4.24
C VAL A 495 -14.84 -13.40 5.74
N GLN A 496 -14.01 -14.35 6.20
CA GLN A 496 -13.67 -14.48 7.62
C GLN A 496 -12.93 -13.26 8.18
N LEU A 497 -12.13 -12.57 7.36
CA LEU A 497 -11.51 -11.30 7.74
C LEU A 497 -12.57 -10.20 7.88
N THR A 498 -13.49 -10.07 6.92
CA THR A 498 -14.52 -9.02 6.91
C THR A 498 -15.45 -9.12 8.11
N ALA A 499 -15.77 -10.34 8.56
CA ALA A 499 -16.55 -10.58 9.76
C ALA A 499 -15.91 -9.97 11.02
N ARG A 500 -14.57 -9.93 11.08
CA ARG A 500 -13.79 -9.32 12.17
C ARG A 500 -13.42 -7.86 11.90
N ARG A 501 -13.39 -7.45 10.63
CA ARG A 501 -12.92 -6.15 10.12
C ARG A 501 -13.95 -5.57 9.14
N PRO A 502 -15.05 -4.95 9.60
CA PRO A 502 -16.18 -4.59 8.74
C PRO A 502 -15.88 -3.58 7.60
N TYR A 503 -14.79 -2.81 7.74
CA TYR A 503 -14.33 -1.85 6.74
C TYR A 503 -13.28 -2.41 5.76
N ALA A 504 -13.10 -3.72 5.72
CA ALA A 504 -12.06 -4.36 4.90
C ALA A 504 -12.36 -4.40 3.39
N GLU A 505 -13.60 -4.12 2.97
CA GLU A 505 -14.06 -4.41 1.61
C GLU A 505 -14.80 -3.26 0.93
N ILE A 506 -14.42 -3.01 -0.32
CA ILE A 506 -15.14 -2.10 -1.22
C ILE A 506 -16.48 -2.73 -1.59
N ARG A 507 -17.55 -1.93 -1.54
CA ARG A 507 -18.94 -2.38 -1.68
C ARG A 507 -19.49 -2.26 -3.11
N ASP A 508 -18.64 -1.88 -4.05
CA ASP A 508 -18.96 -1.76 -5.47
C ASP A 508 -18.17 -2.78 -6.29
N ASN A 509 -18.70 -3.09 -7.46
CA ASN A 509 -18.14 -4.07 -8.38
C ASN A 509 -16.91 -3.51 -9.12
N LEU A 510 -15.72 -4.02 -8.78
CA LEU A 510 -14.43 -3.57 -9.33
C LEU A 510 -14.15 -4.00 -10.79
N ILE A 511 -15.07 -4.74 -11.41
CA ILE A 511 -14.99 -5.16 -12.81
C ILE A 511 -16.19 -4.71 -13.65
N SER A 512 -17.05 -3.83 -13.11
CA SER A 512 -18.16 -3.24 -13.85
C SER A 512 -17.70 -2.20 -14.88
N ALA A 513 -18.46 -2.03 -15.96
CA ALA A 513 -18.30 -0.95 -16.93
C ALA A 513 -18.36 0.46 -16.29
N ARG A 514 -19.06 0.60 -15.16
CA ARG A 514 -19.24 1.90 -14.47
C ARG A 514 -18.13 2.23 -13.47
N MET A 515 -17.22 1.28 -13.21
CA MET A 515 -16.16 1.46 -12.22
C MET A 515 -15.18 2.54 -12.66
N ARG A 516 -14.74 3.41 -11.76
CA ARG A 516 -13.67 4.38 -12.03
C ARG A 516 -12.49 4.09 -11.09
N PRO A 517 -11.36 3.54 -11.58
CA PRO A 517 -10.19 3.27 -10.77
C PRO A 517 -9.67 4.47 -9.98
N ILE A 518 -9.81 5.68 -10.53
CA ILE A 518 -9.44 6.93 -9.86
C ILE A 518 -10.18 7.17 -8.55
N ASP A 519 -11.39 6.62 -8.35
CA ASP A 519 -12.11 6.75 -7.08
C ASP A 519 -11.40 5.94 -5.96
N ILE A 520 -10.80 4.78 -6.30
CA ILE A 520 -9.95 4.01 -5.38
C ILE A 520 -8.65 4.76 -5.09
N LEU A 521 -8.03 5.30 -6.14
CA LEU A 521 -6.77 6.04 -6.02
C LEU A 521 -6.96 7.27 -5.13
N ARG A 522 -8.01 8.06 -5.37
CA ARG A 522 -8.32 9.25 -4.58
C ARG A 522 -8.53 8.92 -3.10
N CYS A 523 -9.22 7.83 -2.78
CA CYS A 523 -9.35 7.37 -1.39
C CYS A 523 -7.99 7.07 -0.74
N LYS A 524 -7.11 6.33 -1.42
CA LYS A 524 -5.77 6.05 -0.88
C LYS A 524 -4.92 7.31 -0.76
N LEU A 525 -4.93 8.16 -1.78
CA LEU A 525 -4.13 9.38 -1.84
C LEU A 525 -4.62 10.45 -0.84
N SER A 526 -5.90 10.46 -0.48
CA SER A 526 -6.39 11.32 0.60
C SER A 526 -5.81 10.90 1.96
N PHE A 527 -5.59 9.60 2.20
CA PHE A 527 -4.85 9.13 3.39
C PHE A 527 -3.37 9.50 3.34
N PHE A 528 -2.76 9.63 2.17
CA PHE A 528 -1.41 10.20 2.10
C PHE A 528 -1.45 11.68 2.50
N GLY A 529 -2.53 12.37 2.13
CA GLY A 529 -2.75 13.81 2.36
C GLY A 529 -2.66 14.64 1.07
N ALA A 530 -2.77 13.97 -0.07
CA ALA A 530 -2.65 14.62 -1.37
C ALA A 530 -3.82 15.60 -1.60
N THR A 531 -3.54 16.64 -2.38
CA THR A 531 -4.53 17.65 -2.79
C THR A 531 -4.50 17.83 -4.31
N ASP A 532 -5.36 18.73 -4.79
CA ASP A 532 -5.43 19.14 -6.20
C ASP A 532 -5.61 17.95 -7.14
N PHE A 533 -6.58 17.08 -6.82
CA PHE A 533 -6.89 15.90 -7.63
C PHE A 533 -7.34 16.33 -9.02
N ASP A 534 -6.53 16.03 -10.02
CA ASP A 534 -6.72 16.45 -11.40
C ASP A 534 -6.71 15.20 -12.30
N PRO A 535 -7.89 14.56 -12.47
CA PRO A 535 -8.02 13.40 -13.34
C PRO A 535 -7.66 13.78 -14.78
N ARG A 536 -6.83 12.95 -15.41
CA ARG A 536 -6.48 13.09 -16.83
C ARG A 536 -7.10 11.97 -17.68
N SER A 537 -7.68 10.98 -17.02
CA SER A 537 -8.61 9.98 -17.55
C SER A 537 -9.35 9.33 -16.37
N ASP A 538 -10.16 8.30 -16.61
CA ASP A 538 -10.75 7.46 -15.56
C ASP A 538 -9.74 6.49 -14.90
N ARG A 539 -8.51 6.38 -15.44
CA ARG A 539 -7.49 5.41 -15.00
C ARG A 539 -6.29 6.03 -14.26
N TRP A 540 -6.11 7.36 -14.32
CA TRP A 540 -5.01 8.04 -13.62
C TRP A 540 -5.33 9.49 -13.26
N VAL A 541 -4.66 9.99 -12.22
CA VAL A 541 -4.90 11.30 -11.61
C VAL A 541 -3.58 11.99 -11.25
N ARG A 542 -3.47 13.30 -11.54
CA ARG A 542 -2.40 14.15 -11.04
C ARG A 542 -2.77 14.69 -9.66
N ILE A 543 -1.78 14.80 -8.78
CA ILE A 543 -1.94 15.34 -7.43
C ILE A 543 -0.73 16.18 -7.02
N SER A 544 -0.89 16.96 -5.96
CA SER A 544 0.21 17.63 -5.26
C SER A 544 0.39 17.10 -3.84
N MET A 545 1.64 16.95 -3.41
CA MET A 545 2.06 16.53 -2.07
C MET A 545 2.85 17.63 -1.36
N PHE A 546 2.66 17.79 -0.05
CA PHE A 546 3.34 18.79 0.78
C PHE A 546 3.20 20.25 0.30
N LYS A 547 2.21 20.56 -0.55
CA LYS A 547 1.88 21.94 -0.90
C LYS A 547 1.54 22.72 0.36
N HIS A 548 2.10 23.90 0.51
CA HIS A 548 2.04 24.78 1.70
C HIS A 548 2.76 24.29 2.95
N ALA A 549 3.21 23.03 3.01
CA ALA A 549 3.92 22.49 4.17
C ALA A 549 5.20 23.29 4.50
N PRO A 550 5.63 23.31 5.77
CA PRO A 550 6.93 23.88 6.14
C PRO A 550 8.07 23.19 5.39
N PHE A 551 9.12 23.95 5.08
CA PHE A 551 10.41 23.38 4.69
C PHE A 551 11.16 22.85 5.93
N PRO A 552 12.22 22.03 5.75
CA PRO A 552 12.95 21.46 6.89
C PRO A 552 13.48 22.49 7.88
N ASP A 553 13.89 23.66 7.41
CA ASP A 553 14.33 24.82 8.21
C ASP A 553 13.19 25.58 8.91
N GLU A 554 11.94 25.35 8.51
CA GLU A 554 10.74 26.03 9.04
C GLU A 554 9.90 25.13 9.96
N LEU A 555 10.21 23.84 10.04
CA LEU A 555 9.36 22.82 10.68
C LEU A 555 8.96 23.17 12.12
N HIS A 556 9.91 23.69 12.90
CA HIS A 556 9.70 24.03 14.32
C HIS A 556 9.13 25.43 14.54
N ALA A 557 9.11 26.27 13.50
CA ALA A 557 8.64 27.66 13.57
C ALA A 557 7.17 27.82 13.17
N MET A 558 6.60 26.84 12.47
CA MET A 558 5.22 26.87 12.01
C MET A 558 4.30 26.05 12.91
N ALA A 559 3.08 26.54 13.12
CA ALA A 559 2.05 25.77 13.81
C ALA A 559 1.81 24.44 13.07
N PRO A 560 1.82 23.29 13.77
CA PRO A 560 1.56 22.01 13.14
C PRO A 560 0.22 22.03 12.40
N ASP A 561 0.21 21.49 11.18
CA ASP A 561 -0.98 21.35 10.32
C ASP A 561 -1.67 22.63 9.81
N ASP A 562 -1.33 23.83 10.27
CA ASP A 562 -1.99 25.07 9.78
C ASP A 562 -1.80 25.27 8.26
N TRP A 563 -0.77 24.62 7.71
CA TRP A 563 -0.49 24.58 6.28
C TRP A 563 -1.48 23.75 5.45
N ALA A 564 -2.19 22.78 6.04
CA ALA A 564 -3.01 21.83 5.29
C ALA A 564 -4.20 22.51 4.59
N ILE A 565 -4.74 23.56 5.21
CA ILE A 565 -5.71 24.48 4.60
C ILE A 565 -5.13 25.91 4.77
N PRO A 566 -4.40 26.43 3.76
CA PRO A 566 -3.50 27.56 3.95
C PRO A 566 -4.21 28.86 4.37
N PRO A 567 -3.57 29.76 5.12
CA PRO A 567 -4.14 31.05 5.55
C PRO A 567 -4.56 31.98 4.39
N LEU A 568 -5.41 32.97 4.69
CA LEU A 568 -5.82 34.03 3.73
C LEU A 568 -4.70 35.04 3.47
N GLU A 569 -3.89 35.35 4.48
CA GLU A 569 -2.70 36.21 4.40
C GLU A 569 -1.56 35.55 5.20
N HIS A 570 -0.31 35.68 4.74
CA HIS A 570 0.84 35.07 5.40
C HIS A 570 1.51 36.08 6.35
N SER A 571 1.69 35.73 7.63
CA SER A 571 2.55 36.47 8.54
C SER A 571 4.01 36.06 8.32
N ASN A 572 4.85 37.01 7.91
CA ASN A 572 6.29 36.84 7.75
C ASN A 572 6.97 37.10 9.09
N ASN A 573 7.40 36.06 9.79
CA ASN A 573 8.45 36.18 10.81
C ASN A 573 9.67 35.40 10.33
N ALA A 574 10.72 36.13 9.98
CA ALA A 574 12.05 35.60 9.65
C ALA A 574 13.01 35.87 10.83
N LEU A 575 14.04 35.01 11.02
CA LEU A 575 15.36 35.22 11.67
C LEU A 575 15.99 33.84 12.05
N PRO A 576 17.27 33.75 12.45
CA PRO A 576 18.52 33.86 11.70
C PRO A 576 19.21 32.49 11.47
N GLN A 577 20.19 32.46 10.53
CA GLN A 577 20.95 31.27 10.13
C GLN A 577 21.80 30.66 11.27
N MET A 578 21.71 29.33 11.42
CA MET A 578 22.58 28.54 12.31
C MET A 578 23.82 28.01 11.59
N SER A 579 24.93 27.94 12.33
CA SER A 579 26.25 27.59 11.85
C SER A 579 26.44 26.09 11.60
N VAL A 580 27.17 25.80 10.52
CA VAL A 580 27.57 24.44 10.10
C VAL A 580 28.77 23.99 10.94
N GLN A 581 28.63 22.90 11.69
CA GLN A 581 29.76 22.20 12.31
C GLN A 581 30.27 21.08 11.39
N SER A 582 31.57 21.06 11.16
CA SER A 582 32.28 20.02 10.43
C SER A 582 32.61 18.83 11.34
N TRP A 583 32.26 17.60 10.96
CA TRP A 583 32.86 16.42 11.58
C TRP A 583 32.84 15.14 10.74
N THR A 584 33.74 14.23 11.13
CA THR A 584 34.30 13.06 10.42
C THR A 584 33.40 11.81 10.33
N PRO A 585 33.56 10.98 9.28
CA PRO A 585 32.71 9.82 9.03
C PRO A 585 33.11 8.58 9.85
N ALA A 586 32.11 7.80 10.26
CA ALA A 586 32.27 6.43 10.72
C ALA A 586 32.21 5.46 9.52
N ARG A 587 32.94 4.34 9.61
CA ARG A 587 33.12 3.36 8.52
C ARG A 587 31.83 2.59 8.23
N GLY A 588 31.42 2.61 6.97
CA GLY A 588 30.34 1.77 6.43
C GLY A 588 30.76 0.30 6.32
N THR A 589 29.81 -0.60 6.51
CA THR A 589 29.94 -2.03 6.25
C THR A 589 29.42 -2.34 4.85
N ASP A 590 30.24 -3.03 4.06
CA ASP A 590 29.91 -3.43 2.70
C ASP A 590 28.86 -4.55 2.75
N GLN A 591 27.60 -4.25 2.44
CA GLN A 591 26.53 -5.23 2.39
C GLN A 591 26.30 -5.69 0.94
N PRO A 592 26.23 -7.00 0.67
CA PRO A 592 26.03 -7.50 -0.68
C PRO A 592 24.61 -7.19 -1.21
N ALA A 593 24.52 -6.87 -2.50
CA ALA A 593 23.25 -6.72 -3.20
C ALA A 593 22.58 -8.10 -3.39
N GLY A 594 21.36 -8.27 -2.87
CA GLY A 594 20.57 -9.50 -2.98
C GLY A 594 19.09 -9.22 -3.27
N SER A 595 18.24 -10.24 -3.26
CA SER A 595 16.78 -10.07 -3.30
C SER A 595 16.23 -9.88 -1.91
N SER A 596 15.28 -8.94 -1.76
CA SER A 596 14.54 -8.83 -0.50
C SER A 596 13.59 -10.03 -0.33
N LEU A 597 13.15 -10.26 0.91
CA LEU A 597 12.16 -11.30 1.18
C LEU A 597 10.83 -10.99 0.47
N ASN A 598 10.45 -9.71 0.36
CA ASN A 598 9.25 -9.31 -0.36
C ASN A 598 9.33 -9.58 -1.87
N GLU A 599 10.49 -9.36 -2.50
CA GLU A 599 10.69 -9.70 -3.91
C GLU A 599 10.54 -11.20 -4.14
N ILE A 600 11.10 -12.01 -3.25
CA ILE A 600 11.03 -13.47 -3.33
C ILE A 600 9.59 -13.95 -3.18
N GLU A 601 8.87 -13.45 -2.18
CA GLU A 601 7.46 -13.77 -1.98
C GLU A 601 6.61 -13.45 -3.23
N ALA A 602 6.77 -12.23 -3.74
CA ALA A 602 6.03 -11.79 -4.92
C ALA A 602 6.36 -12.63 -6.15
N GLN A 603 7.63 -12.98 -6.35
CA GLN A 603 8.08 -13.78 -7.47
C GLN A 603 7.61 -15.23 -7.38
N VAL A 604 7.75 -15.86 -6.22
CA VAL A 604 7.28 -17.23 -5.97
C VAL A 604 5.76 -17.31 -6.12
N LYS A 605 5.00 -16.33 -5.60
CA LYS A 605 3.53 -16.29 -5.80
C LYS A 605 3.15 -16.30 -7.28
N LYS A 606 3.81 -15.47 -8.10
CA LYS A 606 3.57 -15.43 -9.55
C LYS A 606 3.97 -16.74 -10.23
N ALA A 607 5.12 -17.31 -9.87
CA ALA A 607 5.57 -18.59 -10.38
C ALA A 607 4.61 -19.74 -10.03
N ALA A 608 4.10 -19.76 -8.79
CA ALA A 608 3.10 -20.71 -8.33
C ALA A 608 1.78 -20.62 -9.11
N ARG A 609 1.30 -19.40 -9.39
CA ARG A 609 0.14 -19.18 -10.25
C ARG A 609 0.40 -19.65 -11.68
N GLY A 610 1.57 -19.32 -12.25
CA GLY A 610 1.97 -19.77 -13.60
C GLY A 610 2.15 -21.28 -13.73
N ALA A 611 2.53 -21.96 -12.64
CA ALA A 611 2.60 -23.41 -12.55
C ALA A 611 1.21 -24.08 -12.51
N GLY A 612 0.13 -23.31 -12.37
CA GLY A 612 -1.25 -23.79 -12.43
C GLY A 612 -1.98 -23.82 -11.07
N LEU A 613 -1.37 -23.33 -9.99
CA LEU A 613 -2.07 -23.24 -8.71
C LEU A 613 -3.16 -22.14 -8.73
N PRO A 614 -4.28 -22.32 -8.02
CA PRO A 614 -5.23 -21.25 -7.78
C PRO A 614 -4.61 -20.13 -6.93
N TRP A 615 -5.13 -18.91 -7.05
CA TRP A 615 -4.58 -17.72 -6.38
C TRP A 615 -4.36 -17.90 -4.88
N GLY A 616 -5.34 -18.50 -4.18
CA GLY A 616 -5.22 -18.73 -2.74
C GLY A 616 -4.06 -19.66 -2.36
N LEU A 617 -3.78 -20.72 -3.14
CA LEU A 617 -2.61 -21.60 -2.91
C LEU A 617 -1.30 -20.93 -3.36
N ALA A 618 -1.33 -20.16 -4.44
CA ALA A 618 -0.17 -19.40 -4.91
C ALA A 618 0.31 -18.37 -3.87
N GLU A 619 -0.61 -17.73 -3.14
CA GLU A 619 -0.28 -16.85 -2.01
C GLU A 619 0.37 -17.60 -0.84
N GLU A 620 -0.10 -18.81 -0.52
CA GLU A 620 0.54 -19.65 0.51
C GLU A 620 1.95 -20.07 0.09
N ALA A 621 2.12 -20.46 -1.19
CA ALA A 621 3.43 -20.79 -1.75
C ALA A 621 4.39 -19.59 -1.69
N GLY A 622 3.90 -18.37 -1.98
CA GLY A 622 4.68 -17.13 -1.82
C GLY A 622 5.17 -16.94 -0.39
N ARG A 623 4.27 -17.03 0.60
CA ARG A 623 4.62 -16.92 2.03
C ARG A 623 5.58 -18.03 2.49
N GLY A 624 5.37 -19.26 2.03
CA GLY A 624 6.29 -20.37 2.27
C GLY A 624 7.67 -20.11 1.67
N GLY A 625 7.73 -19.58 0.45
CA GLY A 625 8.97 -19.16 -0.22
C GLY A 625 9.70 -18.04 0.53
N ARG A 626 8.97 -17.04 1.04
CA ARG A 626 9.52 -15.99 1.93
C ARG A 626 10.20 -16.60 3.15
N ALA A 627 9.49 -17.49 3.83
CA ALA A 627 9.95 -18.11 5.07
C ALA A 627 11.16 -19.04 4.82
N LEU A 628 11.16 -19.79 3.71
CA LEU A 628 12.31 -20.59 3.28
C LEU A 628 13.50 -19.72 2.89
N ALA A 629 13.29 -18.61 2.18
CA ALA A 629 14.38 -17.71 1.82
C ALA A 629 15.06 -17.10 3.04
N GLY A 630 14.29 -16.70 4.06
CA GLY A 630 14.85 -16.13 5.29
C GLY A 630 15.58 -17.15 6.17
N ALA A 631 15.14 -18.41 6.17
CA ALA A 631 15.71 -19.43 7.07
C ALA A 631 16.70 -20.38 6.38
N SER A 632 16.48 -20.73 5.13
CA SER A 632 17.27 -21.71 4.39
C SER A 632 17.17 -21.51 2.87
N PRO A 633 17.84 -20.47 2.30
CA PRO A 633 17.79 -20.14 0.88
C PRO A 633 18.05 -21.32 -0.07
N ARG A 634 18.87 -22.29 0.34
CA ARG A 634 19.18 -23.48 -0.48
C ARG A 634 17.94 -24.30 -0.87
N HIS A 635 16.89 -24.31 -0.05
CA HIS A 635 15.67 -25.07 -0.32
C HIS A 635 14.74 -24.36 -1.32
N LEU A 636 15.09 -23.16 -1.79
CA LEU A 636 14.39 -22.53 -2.92
C LEU A 636 14.56 -23.33 -4.22
N GLU A 637 15.64 -24.12 -4.36
CA GLU A 637 15.83 -25.02 -5.51
C GLU A 637 14.72 -26.10 -5.55
N ALA A 638 14.47 -26.76 -4.41
CA ALA A 638 13.40 -27.75 -4.26
C ALA A 638 12.01 -27.15 -4.52
N LEU A 639 11.81 -25.86 -4.18
CA LEU A 639 10.59 -25.14 -4.49
C LEU A 639 10.42 -24.93 -6.00
N ALA A 640 11.47 -24.53 -6.70
CA ALA A 640 11.44 -24.39 -8.16
C ALA A 640 11.17 -25.74 -8.84
N ASP A 641 11.83 -26.82 -8.40
CA ASP A 641 11.61 -28.18 -8.90
C ASP A 641 10.14 -28.62 -8.73
N ALA A 642 9.55 -28.35 -7.56
CA ALA A 642 8.16 -28.68 -7.26
C ALA A 642 7.17 -27.90 -8.15
N LEU A 643 7.45 -26.63 -8.44
CA LEU A 643 6.62 -25.81 -9.33
C LEU A 643 6.73 -26.25 -10.79
N GLU A 644 7.91 -26.59 -11.27
CA GLU A 644 8.09 -27.13 -12.62
C GLU A 644 7.44 -28.51 -12.78
N ALA A 645 7.51 -29.35 -11.75
CA ALA A 645 6.84 -30.64 -11.73
C ALA A 645 5.31 -30.51 -11.70
N LEU A 646 4.77 -29.52 -10.98
CA LEU A 646 3.35 -29.14 -11.05
C LEU A 646 2.97 -28.71 -12.46
N LYS A 647 3.75 -27.81 -13.07
CA LYS A 647 3.51 -27.32 -14.43
C LYS A 647 3.53 -28.44 -15.47
N ALA A 648 4.43 -29.41 -15.31
CA ALA A 648 4.54 -30.59 -16.14
C ALA A 648 3.49 -31.68 -15.84
N GLY A 649 2.60 -31.46 -14.87
CA GLY A 649 1.56 -32.41 -14.48
C GLY A 649 2.08 -33.68 -13.80
N ARG A 650 3.30 -33.65 -13.24
CA ARG A 650 3.93 -34.76 -12.50
C ARG A 650 3.51 -34.80 -11.03
N HIS A 651 3.17 -33.65 -10.45
CA HIS A 651 2.59 -33.55 -9.12
C HIS A 651 1.13 -33.09 -9.24
N SER A 652 0.30 -33.50 -8.28
CA SER A 652 -1.09 -33.04 -8.16
C SER A 652 -1.25 -32.10 -6.99
N TRP A 653 -2.10 -31.09 -7.15
CA TRP A 653 -2.57 -30.26 -6.05
C TRP A 653 -4.03 -30.58 -5.68
N ARG A 654 -4.63 -31.57 -6.35
CA ARG A 654 -6.04 -31.95 -6.22
C ARG A 654 -6.16 -33.16 -5.31
N PHE A 655 -6.85 -32.99 -4.21
CA PHE A 655 -7.19 -34.02 -3.26
C PHE A 655 -8.54 -33.69 -2.63
N ASP A 656 -9.25 -34.68 -2.12
CA ASP A 656 -10.38 -34.46 -1.23
C ASP A 656 -9.95 -34.66 0.24
N ALA A 657 -10.91 -34.48 1.15
CA ALA A 657 -10.69 -34.83 2.53
C ALA A 657 -11.92 -35.51 3.12
N SER A 658 -11.69 -36.62 3.84
CA SER A 658 -12.71 -37.30 4.62
C SER A 658 -12.24 -37.42 6.08
N GLY A 659 -12.95 -36.77 6.99
CA GLY A 659 -12.53 -36.67 8.40
C GLY A 659 -11.11 -36.09 8.53
N THR A 660 -10.19 -36.90 9.06
CA THR A 660 -8.77 -36.55 9.24
C THR A 660 -7.86 -37.11 8.14
N SER A 661 -8.42 -37.63 7.05
CA SER A 661 -7.66 -38.15 5.92
C SER A 661 -7.73 -37.20 4.72
N LEU A 662 -6.60 -37.03 4.03
CA LEU A 662 -6.52 -36.40 2.71
C LEU A 662 -6.38 -37.49 1.66
N HIS A 663 -7.26 -37.49 0.65
CA HIS A 663 -7.26 -38.50 -0.41
C HIS A 663 -6.89 -37.90 -1.76
N ALA A 664 -5.86 -38.44 -2.42
CA ALA A 664 -5.51 -37.99 -3.77
C ALA A 664 -6.63 -38.30 -4.77
N LEU A 665 -6.89 -37.36 -5.70
CA LEU A 665 -7.89 -37.55 -6.76
C LEU A 665 -7.30 -38.15 -8.04
N ASP A 666 -5.99 -38.34 -8.09
CA ASP A 666 -5.26 -38.97 -9.19
C ASP A 666 -4.07 -39.79 -8.68
N ASP A 667 -3.54 -40.68 -9.51
CA ASP A 667 -2.40 -41.57 -9.18
C ASP A 667 -1.04 -40.84 -9.13
N LYS A 668 -1.04 -39.54 -8.82
CA LYS A 668 0.14 -38.68 -8.80
C LYS A 668 0.51 -38.32 -7.38
N PRO A 669 1.81 -38.11 -7.08
CA PRO A 669 2.21 -37.54 -5.81
C PRO A 669 1.56 -36.18 -5.55
N LEU A 670 1.07 -35.98 -4.33
CA LEU A 670 0.54 -34.71 -3.87
C LEU A 670 1.67 -33.70 -3.68
N SER A 671 1.46 -32.48 -4.17
CA SER A 671 2.39 -31.39 -3.97
C SER A 671 2.34 -30.89 -2.53
N ALA A 672 3.50 -30.82 -1.87
CA ALA A 672 3.63 -30.19 -0.56
C ALA A 672 3.07 -28.76 -0.51
N LEU A 673 3.05 -28.03 -1.64
CA LEU A 673 2.49 -26.68 -1.74
C LEU A 673 0.97 -26.62 -1.59
N ALA A 674 0.27 -27.73 -1.83
CA ALA A 674 -1.18 -27.84 -1.63
C ALA A 674 -1.51 -28.53 -0.29
N VAL A 675 -0.69 -29.50 0.11
CA VAL A 675 -0.80 -30.20 1.40
C VAL A 675 -0.55 -29.24 2.58
N ALA A 676 0.50 -28.42 2.54
CA ALA A 676 0.84 -27.52 3.65
C ALA A 676 -0.33 -26.62 4.07
N PRO A 677 -1.01 -25.89 3.17
CA PRO A 677 -2.21 -25.13 3.52
C PRO A 677 -3.31 -25.97 4.17
N ALA A 678 -3.61 -27.16 3.64
CA ALA A 678 -4.63 -28.05 4.18
C ALA A 678 -4.29 -28.58 5.59
N VAL A 679 -3.01 -28.81 5.88
CA VAL A 679 -2.49 -29.13 7.22
C VAL A 679 -2.68 -27.94 8.16
N SER A 680 -2.33 -26.73 7.72
CA SER A 680 -2.47 -25.50 8.51
C SER A 680 -3.92 -25.21 8.91
N ASP A 681 -4.86 -25.41 7.99
CA ASP A 681 -6.29 -25.16 8.22
C ASP A 681 -6.87 -26.14 9.25
N ARG A 682 -6.34 -27.36 9.30
CA ARG A 682 -6.76 -28.41 10.25
C ARG A 682 -5.99 -28.37 11.57
N SER A 683 -4.87 -27.66 11.61
CA SER A 683 -4.03 -27.59 12.81
C SER A 683 -4.74 -26.92 13.99
N ARG A 684 -5.74 -26.08 13.71
CA ARG A 684 -6.52 -25.35 14.72
C ARG A 684 -7.63 -26.27 15.23
N GLY A 685 -7.36 -26.95 16.34
CA GLY A 685 -8.25 -27.97 16.91
C GLY A 685 -7.64 -29.37 16.95
N MET A 686 -6.43 -29.57 16.43
CA MET A 686 -5.67 -30.80 16.70
C MET A 686 -5.31 -30.84 18.19
N GLU A 687 -5.93 -31.76 18.93
CA GLU A 687 -5.48 -32.11 20.27
C GLU A 687 -4.16 -32.89 20.21
N ALA A 688 -3.47 -33.02 21.34
CA ALA A 688 -2.28 -33.87 21.40
C ALA A 688 -2.66 -35.31 21.04
N GLY A 689 -1.99 -35.90 20.04
CA GLY A 689 -2.33 -37.22 19.51
C GLY A 689 -3.37 -37.24 18.38
N ALA A 690 -4.00 -36.10 18.02
CA ALA A 690 -4.81 -36.03 16.80
C ALA A 690 -3.92 -36.25 15.57
N MET A 691 -4.34 -37.14 14.67
CA MET A 691 -3.56 -37.58 13.52
C MET A 691 -4.25 -37.18 12.21
N LEU A 692 -3.50 -36.50 11.35
CA LEU A 692 -3.86 -36.24 9.97
C LEU A 692 -3.14 -37.26 9.08
N SER A 693 -3.90 -38.12 8.40
CA SER A 693 -3.37 -39.10 7.44
C SER A 693 -3.43 -38.54 6.03
N ILE A 694 -2.40 -38.80 5.24
CA ILE A 694 -2.33 -38.48 3.81
C ILE A 694 -2.12 -39.80 3.09
N ASP A 695 -3.10 -40.26 2.32
CA ASP A 695 -3.09 -41.60 1.73
C ASP A 695 -2.29 -41.72 0.42
N ALA A 696 -1.56 -40.67 0.06
CA ALA A 696 -0.78 -40.58 -1.16
C ALA A 696 0.65 -40.07 -0.89
N PRO A 697 1.62 -40.39 -1.77
CA PRO A 697 2.96 -39.84 -1.68
C PRO A 697 2.95 -38.31 -1.70
N VAL A 698 3.70 -37.67 -0.79
CA VAL A 698 3.88 -36.21 -0.78
C VAL A 698 5.22 -35.85 -1.41
N ALA A 699 5.17 -35.22 -2.58
CA ALA A 699 6.36 -34.75 -3.28
C ALA A 699 6.96 -33.51 -2.61
N ALA A 700 8.30 -33.45 -2.59
CA ALA A 700 9.07 -32.34 -2.01
C ALA A 700 8.65 -32.02 -0.56
N ALA A 701 8.59 -33.04 0.31
CA ALA A 701 8.13 -32.92 1.69
C ALA A 701 8.87 -31.84 2.52
N CYS A 702 10.12 -31.51 2.16
CA CYS A 702 10.86 -30.39 2.77
C CYS A 702 10.13 -29.04 2.65
N LEU A 703 9.25 -28.86 1.68
CA LEU A 703 8.42 -27.66 1.51
C LEU A 703 7.25 -27.58 2.51
N LEU A 704 6.98 -28.62 3.29
CA LEU A 704 6.06 -28.56 4.44
C LEU A 704 6.69 -27.83 5.63
N ALA A 705 8.02 -27.67 5.66
CA ALA A 705 8.76 -27.17 6.81
C ALA A 705 8.27 -25.80 7.34
N PRO A 706 7.99 -24.77 6.51
CA PRO A 706 7.51 -23.49 7.03
C PRO A 706 6.20 -23.63 7.81
N THR A 707 5.27 -24.42 7.29
CA THR A 707 3.97 -24.64 7.92
C THR A 707 4.08 -25.47 9.20
N LEU A 708 4.85 -26.56 9.16
CA LEU A 708 5.03 -27.43 10.34
C LEU A 708 5.75 -26.70 11.47
N ALA A 709 6.77 -25.89 11.14
CA ALA A 709 7.46 -25.04 12.11
C ALA A 709 6.54 -23.96 12.70
N ASP A 710 5.67 -23.35 11.90
CA ASP A 710 4.66 -22.39 12.37
C ASP A 710 3.60 -23.05 13.27
N ILE A 711 3.15 -24.26 12.94
CA ILE A 711 2.29 -25.06 13.81
C ILE A 711 2.98 -25.37 15.13
N SER A 712 4.25 -25.81 15.09
CA SER A 712 5.04 -26.09 16.30
C SER A 712 5.17 -24.85 17.18
N ARG A 713 5.52 -23.70 16.59
CA ARG A 713 5.67 -22.43 17.30
C ARG A 713 4.39 -21.99 18.00
N ARG A 714 3.25 -22.07 17.32
CA ARG A 714 1.95 -21.61 17.86
C ARG A 714 1.37 -22.56 18.89
N SER A 715 1.59 -23.86 18.73
CA SER A 715 1.11 -24.86 19.70
C SER A 715 2.03 -24.99 20.91
N GLY A 716 3.28 -24.51 20.82
CA GLY A 716 4.32 -24.74 21.83
C GLY A 716 4.79 -26.20 21.89
N ARG A 717 4.43 -27.04 20.92
CA ARG A 717 4.69 -28.49 20.87
C ARG A 717 5.44 -28.87 19.61
N ARG A 718 6.10 -30.03 19.62
CA ARG A 718 6.72 -30.56 18.39
C ARG A 718 5.66 -31.20 17.49
N VAL A 719 5.89 -31.15 16.18
CA VAL A 719 5.05 -31.82 15.18
C VAL A 719 5.76 -33.11 14.77
N LEU A 720 5.07 -34.24 14.86
CA LEU A 720 5.58 -35.54 14.42
C LEU A 720 5.10 -35.77 13.00
N VAL A 721 6.04 -36.16 12.13
CA VAL A 721 5.76 -36.53 10.75
C VAL A 721 6.28 -37.94 10.53
N SER A 722 5.40 -38.89 10.26
CA SER A 722 5.78 -40.20 9.74
C SER A 722 5.96 -40.08 8.24
N LEU A 723 7.17 -40.31 7.72
CA LEU A 723 7.46 -40.26 6.29
C LEU A 723 8.32 -41.46 5.91
N ALA A 724 7.84 -42.27 4.96
CA ALA A 724 8.52 -43.49 4.51
C ALA A 724 8.93 -44.43 5.67
N GLY A 725 8.05 -44.60 6.66
CA GLY A 725 8.28 -45.44 7.84
C GLY A 725 9.25 -44.88 8.88
N ARG A 726 9.70 -43.62 8.73
CA ARG A 726 10.53 -42.92 9.71
C ARG A 726 9.72 -41.83 10.39
N GLN A 727 9.83 -41.73 11.70
CA GLN A 727 9.21 -40.66 12.48
C GLN A 727 10.19 -39.50 12.63
N ILE A 728 9.76 -38.30 12.23
CA ILE A 728 10.55 -37.07 12.23
C ILE A 728 9.91 -36.07 13.19
N SER A 729 10.68 -35.53 14.13
CA SER A 729 10.21 -34.58 15.14
C SER A 729 10.60 -33.15 14.77
N ILE A 730 9.60 -32.33 14.41
CA ILE A 730 9.75 -30.97 13.88
C ILE A 730 9.52 -29.93 14.98
N GLY A 731 10.48 -29.02 15.14
CA GLY A 731 10.40 -27.84 16.01
C GLY A 731 10.13 -26.53 15.23
N PRO A 732 10.24 -25.37 15.87
CA PRO A 732 9.89 -24.06 15.29
C PRO A 732 10.95 -23.48 14.32
N ASP A 733 12.08 -24.16 14.15
CA ASP A 733 13.18 -23.79 13.26
C ASP A 733 12.94 -24.37 11.85
N ILE A 734 12.67 -23.48 10.89
CA ILE A 734 12.36 -23.83 9.50
C ILE A 734 13.54 -24.53 8.81
N ALA A 735 14.78 -24.12 9.08
CA ALA A 735 15.96 -24.66 8.41
C ALA A 735 16.22 -26.10 8.86
N LYS A 736 16.12 -26.36 10.18
CA LYS A 736 16.21 -27.71 10.74
C LYS A 736 15.07 -28.59 10.25
N ALA A 737 13.84 -28.06 10.22
CA ALA A 737 12.67 -28.78 9.72
C ALA A 737 12.82 -29.19 8.25
N ALA A 738 13.24 -28.26 7.38
CA ALA A 738 13.44 -28.52 5.95
C ALA A 738 14.53 -29.59 5.73
N THR A 739 15.65 -29.48 6.44
CA THR A 739 16.75 -30.46 6.36
C THR A 739 16.29 -31.86 6.81
N ALA A 740 15.54 -31.95 7.91
CA ALA A 740 15.08 -33.24 8.44
C ALA A 740 14.12 -33.95 7.48
N LEU A 741 13.27 -33.18 6.77
CA LEU A 741 12.33 -33.69 5.77
C LEU A 741 13.00 -34.01 4.42
N GLU A 742 14.15 -33.40 4.13
CA GLU A 742 14.97 -33.69 2.93
C GLU A 742 15.78 -34.99 3.07
N GLN A 743 16.28 -35.30 4.28
CA GLN A 743 17.16 -36.44 4.57
C GLN A 743 16.47 -37.82 4.59
N VAL A 744 15.29 -37.97 3.98
CA VAL A 744 14.59 -39.26 3.85
C VAL A 744 14.92 -39.85 2.47
N PRO A 745 15.82 -40.84 2.38
CA PRO A 745 16.23 -41.41 1.10
C PRO A 745 15.12 -42.32 0.53
N GLY A 746 14.82 -42.21 -0.77
CA GLY A 746 14.02 -43.23 -1.48
C GLY A 746 13.32 -42.72 -2.73
N ASP A 747 13.19 -43.61 -3.72
CA ASP A 747 12.42 -43.43 -4.96
C ASP A 747 11.06 -42.77 -4.69
N THR A 748 10.85 -41.56 -5.23
CA THR A 748 9.65 -40.73 -5.02
C THR A 748 8.36 -41.42 -5.43
N ARG A 749 8.43 -42.52 -6.19
CA ARG A 749 7.29 -43.35 -6.60
C ARG A 749 6.82 -44.36 -5.54
N LYS A 750 7.59 -44.59 -4.46
CA LYS A 750 7.27 -45.59 -3.41
C LYS A 750 7.13 -44.99 -1.99
N GLN A 751 7.14 -43.67 -1.85
CA GLN A 751 7.00 -43.02 -0.54
C GLN A 751 5.54 -43.03 -0.10
N THR A 752 5.14 -44.03 0.68
CA THR A 752 3.77 -44.17 1.18
C THR A 752 3.56 -43.36 2.46
N VAL A 753 2.37 -42.76 2.51
CA VAL A 753 1.62 -42.28 3.68
C VAL A 753 2.38 -41.35 4.62
N ALA A 754 2.07 -40.06 4.53
CA ALA A 754 2.49 -39.10 5.55
C ALA A 754 1.43 -39.05 6.66
N GLU A 755 1.79 -39.43 7.88
CA GLU A 755 0.98 -39.16 9.07
C GLU A 755 1.56 -37.95 9.79
N ILE A 756 0.74 -36.94 10.03
CA ILE A 756 1.13 -35.72 10.73
C ILE A 756 0.34 -35.63 12.02
N SER A 757 1.02 -35.52 13.16
CA SER A 757 0.38 -35.40 14.47
C SER A 757 1.12 -34.41 15.38
N LEU A 758 0.42 -33.88 16.38
CA LEU A 758 1.02 -33.07 17.43
C LEU A 758 1.53 -33.97 18.56
N SER A 759 2.82 -33.85 18.91
CA SER A 759 3.36 -34.58 20.06
C SER A 759 2.95 -33.95 21.39
N SER A 760 3.14 -34.71 22.47
CA SER A 760 3.13 -34.17 23.84
C SER A 760 4.43 -33.46 24.22
N GLU A 761 5.48 -33.57 23.40
CA GLU A 761 6.79 -32.97 23.67
C GLU A 761 6.76 -31.45 23.46
N PRO A 762 7.31 -30.66 24.40
CA PRO A 762 7.41 -29.23 24.23
C PRO A 762 8.40 -28.86 23.13
N ALA A 763 8.11 -27.79 22.41
CA ALA A 763 9.08 -27.16 21.50
C ALA A 763 10.08 -26.35 22.33
N SER A 764 11.12 -27.01 22.87
CA SER A 764 12.17 -26.36 23.68
C SER A 764 13.23 -25.61 22.87
N ASP A 765 13.28 -25.81 21.56
CA ASP A 765 14.23 -25.11 20.69
C ASP A 765 13.81 -23.65 20.49
N SER A 766 14.70 -22.70 20.72
CA SER A 766 14.45 -21.32 20.29
C SER A 766 14.36 -21.27 18.77
N ALA A 767 13.35 -20.60 18.21
CA ALA A 767 13.36 -20.25 16.80
C ALA A 767 14.69 -19.53 16.51
N ALA A 768 15.37 -19.90 15.43
CA ALA A 768 16.59 -19.20 15.01
C ALA A 768 16.30 -17.69 14.99
N ALA A 769 17.25 -16.89 15.49
CA ALA A 769 17.15 -15.44 15.46
C ALA A 769 16.76 -14.99 14.05
N ALA A 770 15.83 -14.02 13.95
CA ALA A 770 15.41 -13.47 12.67
C ALA A 770 16.66 -13.13 11.84
N CYS A 771 16.68 -13.62 10.59
CA CYS A 771 17.79 -13.42 9.67
C CYS A 771 18.19 -11.94 9.70
N ASP A 772 19.50 -11.67 9.80
CA ASP A 772 20.04 -10.33 9.62
C ASP A 772 19.42 -9.79 8.33
N HIS A 773 18.72 -8.64 8.37
CA HIS A 773 17.81 -8.17 7.31
C HIS A 773 18.54 -7.75 6.02
N GLN A 774 19.58 -8.47 5.62
CA GLN A 774 20.39 -8.30 4.42
C GLN A 774 19.70 -8.93 3.22
N GLY A 775 20.11 -8.52 2.02
CA GLY A 775 19.60 -9.11 0.77
C GLY A 775 19.97 -10.59 0.68
N ILE A 776 19.02 -11.43 0.24
CA ILE A 776 19.23 -12.86 0.03
C ILE A 776 19.83 -13.07 -1.36
N HIS A 777 21.04 -13.65 -1.43
CA HIS A 777 21.63 -14.03 -2.70
C HIS A 777 20.92 -15.25 -3.28
N ILE A 778 20.33 -15.09 -4.47
CA ILE A 778 19.70 -16.17 -5.24
C ILE A 778 20.50 -16.37 -6.53
N PRO A 779 20.96 -17.60 -6.84
CA PRO A 779 21.60 -17.89 -8.12
C PRO A 779 20.74 -17.44 -9.30
N GLN A 780 21.36 -16.80 -10.31
CA GLN A 780 20.63 -16.24 -11.45
C GLN A 780 19.80 -17.30 -12.19
N GLY A 781 20.33 -18.52 -12.36
CA GLY A 781 19.59 -19.63 -12.97
C GLY A 781 18.32 -19.98 -12.20
N LEU A 782 18.38 -20.03 -10.87
CA LEU A 782 17.21 -20.27 -10.03
C LEU A 782 16.18 -19.14 -10.13
N TRP A 783 16.63 -17.89 -10.12
CA TRP A 783 15.73 -16.74 -10.31
C TRP A 783 15.03 -16.76 -11.68
N GLN A 784 15.74 -17.15 -12.74
CA GLN A 784 15.19 -17.30 -14.08
C GLN A 784 14.13 -18.40 -14.17
N ARG A 785 14.28 -19.51 -13.44
CA ARG A 785 13.27 -20.58 -13.35
C ARG A 785 11.94 -20.05 -12.79
N PHE A 786 11.99 -19.30 -11.68
CA PHE A 786 10.80 -18.62 -11.17
C PHE A 786 10.28 -17.56 -12.15
N GLY A 787 11.16 -16.83 -12.82
CA GLY A 787 10.87 -15.88 -13.89
C GLY A 787 10.03 -16.46 -15.01
N ALA A 788 10.45 -17.60 -15.55
CA ALA A 788 9.79 -18.28 -16.65
C ALA A 788 8.36 -18.70 -16.31
N LEU A 789 8.15 -19.23 -15.10
CA LEU A 789 6.82 -19.56 -14.60
C LEU A 789 5.98 -18.30 -14.35
N ALA A 790 6.55 -17.27 -13.73
CA ALA A 790 5.84 -16.02 -13.46
C ALA A 790 5.37 -15.31 -14.74
N ALA A 791 6.15 -15.38 -15.84
CA ALA A 791 5.80 -14.80 -17.13
C ALA A 791 4.48 -15.36 -17.70
N LEU A 792 4.11 -16.59 -17.35
CA LEU A 792 2.83 -17.20 -17.73
C LEU A 792 1.61 -16.48 -17.12
N THR A 793 1.81 -15.57 -16.16
CA THR A 793 0.75 -14.78 -15.53
C THR A 793 0.56 -13.40 -16.16
N TYR A 794 1.46 -12.98 -17.05
CA TYR A 794 1.44 -11.65 -17.65
C TYR A 794 0.64 -11.65 -18.94
N VAL A 795 -0.05 -10.56 -19.27
CA VAL A 795 -0.76 -10.42 -20.54
C VAL A 795 0.15 -9.67 -21.52
N PRO A 796 0.43 -10.23 -22.72
CA PRO A 796 1.18 -9.54 -23.75
C PRO A 796 0.49 -8.24 -24.21
N ALA A 797 1.27 -7.25 -24.64
CA ALA A 797 0.70 -6.00 -25.12
C ALA A 797 0.02 -6.16 -26.49
N SER A 798 -1.31 -6.04 -26.54
CA SER A 798 -2.07 -5.94 -27.79
C SER A 798 -1.99 -4.54 -28.40
N GLU A 799 -2.24 -4.41 -29.70
CA GLU A 799 -2.32 -3.12 -30.39
C GLU A 799 -3.42 -2.22 -29.79
N ILE A 800 -4.56 -2.82 -29.43
CA ILE A 800 -5.66 -2.16 -28.71
C ILE A 800 -5.20 -1.65 -27.35
N SER A 801 -4.47 -2.45 -26.56
CA SER A 801 -3.94 -2.05 -25.25
C SER A 801 -2.94 -0.89 -25.34
N ARG A 802 -2.14 -0.85 -26.43
CA ARG A 802 -1.21 0.26 -26.73
C ARG A 802 -1.94 1.54 -27.14
N LEU A 803 -3.01 1.43 -27.94
CA LEU A 803 -3.78 2.56 -28.46
C LEU A 803 -4.80 3.12 -27.45
N ALA A 804 -5.43 2.26 -26.63
CA ALA A 804 -6.44 2.61 -25.63
C ALA A 804 -5.86 3.27 -24.37
N GLY A 805 -4.58 3.64 -24.40
CA GLY A 805 -3.94 4.36 -23.31
C GLY A 805 -3.91 3.56 -22.01
N ALA A 806 -3.31 2.36 -22.03
CA ALA A 806 -2.79 1.72 -20.82
C ALA A 806 -1.59 2.52 -20.24
N GLY A 807 -1.75 3.84 -20.12
CA GLY A 807 -0.75 4.91 -20.01
C GLY A 807 -1.26 6.11 -20.82
N ALA A 808 -1.14 7.33 -20.29
CA ALA A 808 -1.70 8.57 -20.85
C ALA A 808 -1.47 8.73 -22.37
N GLY A 809 -2.43 9.40 -23.04
CA GLY A 809 -2.47 9.60 -24.49
C GLY A 809 -1.24 10.26 -25.12
N LEU A 810 -1.30 10.46 -26.45
CA LEU A 810 -0.16 10.74 -27.32
C LEU A 810 0.63 12.05 -27.07
N SER A 811 0.16 12.95 -26.21
CA SER A 811 0.89 14.19 -25.85
C SER A 811 0.72 14.51 -24.37
N ASP A 812 1.77 14.30 -23.57
CA ASP A 812 1.79 14.57 -22.12
C ASP A 812 3.00 15.43 -21.75
N ASN A 813 3.33 16.40 -22.61
CA ASN A 813 4.33 17.43 -22.33
C ASN A 813 3.59 18.74 -22.06
N ASP A 814 3.62 19.21 -20.82
CA ASP A 814 3.09 20.52 -20.44
C ASP A 814 3.81 21.67 -21.16
#